data_AF-F2PVI7-F1
#
_entry.id   AF-F2PVI7-F1
#
_cell.length_a   1.000
_cell.length_b   1.000
_cell.length_c   1.000
_cell.angle_alpha   90.00
_cell.angle_beta   90.00
_cell.angle_gamma   90.00
#
_symmetry.space_group_name_H-M   'P 1'
#
loop_
_entity.id
_entity.type
_entity.pdbx_description
1 polymer ?
#
loop_
_entity_poly.entity_id
_entity_poly.type
_entity_poly.pdbx_seq_one_letter_code
_entity_poly.pdbx_strand_id
1 'polypeptide(L)'
;MAQARRSIYHNPNAKQFRLDREVAGAEKQFHQSLPSYEPSPLVSLDRLAKELGVSKVFIKDESSRLGLPSFKILGASWATYLAVSSHLKLSSPSLDELSRAAASARIRLLAATDGNHGRAVGRMAKILGISSEIFVGKNLDQHTRDLIAGEGATVTVVEGDYDDAISASAKKADEYPNFILVQDTAFEGYEKIPAWIVDGYSTMLTEIDDQLQDQGLKATVIVSPAGVGSLCQAVVSRCKTNGKEMSVLTVEPDVAACLHKSLKAGKMTQVKVSKTIMSGMECGTVSSIAWPILQSGVDASVTISDYEAHQGVQYLSSKGVNVGPCGASGLSGLRHVAKTNPSCISLTSDSVVVILGTEGSRPYNIPKDVSSDDCVELTQTLTQINSSNPSEMNPSGVGEGEIADYITAWLEHRDLEAHRLEGTPGRPSVIGVLRGTGGGKSLMMNGHIDTVTLDSYSSGLDPLSGELAVSSAGRKRVVGRGTLDMKAGIAASMAALARAKTSSPPPRGDVILAAVADEEYSSIGTKEILKAGWRADGAIVVEPTLETIAHAHKGMTWLEIEILGVAAHGSRPDDGVDAILLSGYFLTALKEYESSLPEDSDLGRASLHASLIKGGIEPNSYPASCKMTIEFRTIPAQTKEGILADVNDILAKIKKRVVGFKYRPPQVVAHKAPFEIAKDHPFTRCVYNATGKVYGNPCMFQALDPWTDAALLHDAGIPSIVFGQSGAGLHSEYEWVDVESIQRTEGVISALIQDFCG
;
A
#
# COMPACT_ATOMS: atom_id res chain seq x y z
N MET A 1 -23.10 -4.09 -18.77
CA MET A 1 -22.10 -5.13 -18.49
C MET A 1 -21.02 -4.47 -17.65
N ALA A 2 -20.72 -4.97 -16.45
CA ALA A 2 -19.63 -4.42 -15.65
C ALA A 2 -18.35 -4.57 -16.45
N GLN A 3 -17.87 -3.48 -17.03
CA GLN A 3 -16.55 -3.44 -17.66
C GLN A 3 -15.57 -3.86 -16.56
N ALA A 4 -14.91 -5.00 -16.77
CA ALA A 4 -14.34 -5.75 -15.66
C ALA A 4 -13.32 -4.89 -14.91
N ARG A 5 -13.51 -4.73 -13.59
CA ARG A 5 -12.58 -4.03 -12.69
C ARG A 5 -11.14 -4.52 -12.92
N ARG A 6 -11.00 -5.80 -13.29
CA ARG A 6 -9.73 -6.43 -13.70
C ARG A 6 -9.90 -7.10 -15.05
N SER A 7 -8.92 -6.91 -15.93
CA SER A 7 -8.88 -7.62 -17.20
C SER A 7 -8.43 -9.06 -17.02
N ILE A 8 -9.00 -9.98 -17.79
CA ILE A 8 -8.47 -11.34 -17.94
C ILE A 8 -7.52 -11.34 -19.13
N TYR A 9 -6.29 -11.81 -18.93
CA TYR A 9 -5.41 -12.13 -20.05
C TYR A 9 -5.83 -13.48 -20.64
N HIS A 10 -5.95 -13.57 -21.96
CA HIS A 10 -6.26 -14.80 -22.69
C HIS A 10 -5.31 -14.97 -23.86
N ASN A 11 -4.68 -16.14 -23.94
CA ASN A 11 -3.78 -16.53 -25.02
C ASN A 11 -4.42 -17.63 -25.88
N PRO A 12 -5.02 -17.30 -27.04
CA PRO A 12 -5.64 -18.30 -27.91
C PRO A 12 -4.61 -19.28 -28.51
N ASN A 13 -3.33 -18.91 -28.58
CA ASN A 13 -2.27 -19.73 -29.16
C ASN A 13 -1.71 -20.78 -28.19
N ALA A 14 -1.98 -20.65 -26.89
CA ALA A 14 -1.50 -21.61 -25.88
C ALA A 14 -2.02 -23.04 -26.09
N LYS A 15 -3.15 -23.19 -26.80
CA LYS A 15 -3.70 -24.50 -27.19
C LYS A 15 -2.86 -25.22 -28.23
N GLN A 16 -2.08 -24.51 -29.05
CA GLN A 16 -1.24 -25.09 -30.10
C GLN A 16 0.20 -25.29 -29.64
N PHE A 17 0.61 -24.59 -28.58
CA PHE A 17 1.95 -24.74 -28.01
C PHE A 17 2.15 -26.16 -27.46
N ARG A 18 3.24 -26.81 -27.90
CA ARG A 18 3.65 -28.14 -27.43
C ARG A 18 5.13 -28.12 -27.12
N LEU A 19 5.50 -28.83 -26.05
CA LEU A 19 6.87 -29.05 -25.65
C LEU A 19 7.29 -30.48 -25.98
N ASP A 20 8.40 -30.60 -26.70
CA ASP A 20 9.07 -31.87 -26.94
C ASP A 20 9.96 -32.20 -25.74
N ARG A 21 9.34 -32.80 -24.72
CA ARG A 21 10.00 -33.14 -23.46
C ARG A 21 9.62 -34.55 -23.06
N GLU A 22 10.63 -35.39 -22.81
CA GLU A 22 10.41 -36.68 -22.17
C GLU A 22 9.92 -36.47 -20.73
N VAL A 23 8.93 -37.25 -20.31
CA VAL A 23 8.48 -37.30 -18.92
C VAL A 23 9.58 -38.00 -18.12
N ALA A 24 10.55 -37.23 -17.62
CA ALA A 24 11.49 -37.73 -16.63
C ALA A 24 10.69 -38.13 -15.37
N GLY A 25 11.00 -39.29 -14.79
CA GLY A 25 10.39 -39.80 -13.56
C GLY A 25 11.41 -40.07 -12.45
N ALA A 26 12.66 -39.65 -12.66
CA ALA A 26 13.76 -39.85 -11.73
C ALA A 26 13.55 -39.03 -10.45
N GLU A 27 13.00 -37.83 -10.57
CA GLU A 27 12.69 -36.96 -9.45
C GLU A 27 11.60 -37.56 -8.54
N LYS A 28 10.58 -38.23 -9.10
CA LYS A 28 9.58 -38.95 -8.31
C LYS A 28 10.19 -40.13 -7.55
N GLN A 29 11.03 -40.93 -8.20
CA GLN A 29 11.75 -42.03 -7.56
C GLN A 29 12.66 -41.53 -6.42
N PHE A 30 13.34 -40.40 -6.65
CA PHE A 30 14.11 -39.72 -5.63
C PHE A 30 13.24 -39.28 -4.45
N HIS A 31 12.12 -38.59 -4.68
CA HIS A 31 11.26 -38.15 -3.58
C HIS A 31 10.69 -39.34 -2.79
N GLN A 32 10.37 -40.45 -3.45
CA GLN A 32 9.97 -41.70 -2.78
C GLN A 32 11.03 -42.28 -1.85
N SER A 33 12.31 -41.94 -2.07
CA SER A 33 13.40 -42.34 -1.18
C SER A 33 13.57 -41.41 0.03
N LEU A 34 12.94 -40.23 0.05
CA LEU A 34 13.04 -39.30 1.17
C LEU A 34 12.25 -39.79 2.40
N PRO A 35 12.74 -39.52 3.62
CA PRO A 35 12.02 -39.85 4.84
C PRO A 35 10.63 -39.20 4.87
N SER A 36 9.62 -39.97 5.28
CA SER A 36 8.23 -39.49 5.42
C SER A 36 7.58 -38.98 4.12
N TYR A 37 8.07 -39.42 2.96
CA TYR A 37 7.40 -39.17 1.69
C TYR A 37 6.09 -39.95 1.60
N GLU A 38 5.01 -39.23 1.36
CA GLU A 38 3.73 -39.76 0.89
C GLU A 38 3.19 -38.81 -0.19
N PRO A 39 2.50 -39.33 -1.23
CA PRO A 39 1.75 -38.48 -2.15
C PRO A 39 0.76 -37.61 -1.39
N SER A 40 0.78 -36.31 -1.61
CA SER A 40 -0.13 -35.41 -0.89
C SER A 40 -1.58 -35.64 -1.33
N PRO A 41 -2.59 -35.31 -0.49
CA PRO A 41 -3.98 -35.53 -0.82
C PRO A 41 -4.44 -34.76 -2.07
N LEU A 42 -5.22 -35.44 -2.93
CA LEU A 42 -6.02 -34.80 -3.97
C LEU A 42 -7.48 -34.78 -3.50
N VAL A 43 -7.92 -33.65 -2.96
CA VAL A 43 -9.20 -33.54 -2.26
C VAL A 43 -10.30 -33.10 -3.22
N SER A 44 -11.42 -33.85 -3.27
CA SER A 44 -12.59 -33.50 -4.07
C SER A 44 -13.36 -32.31 -3.47
N LEU A 45 -13.74 -31.35 -4.32
CA LEU A 45 -14.56 -30.19 -3.99
C LEU A 45 -15.91 -30.26 -4.71
N ASP A 46 -16.70 -31.31 -4.47
CA ASP A 46 -17.94 -31.59 -5.23
C ASP A 46 -18.97 -30.45 -5.18
N ARG A 47 -19.03 -29.67 -4.09
CA ARG A 47 -19.93 -28.50 -4.03
C ARG A 47 -19.50 -27.39 -4.97
N LEU A 48 -18.20 -27.16 -5.10
CA LEU A 48 -17.64 -26.19 -6.05
C LEU A 48 -17.84 -26.65 -7.50
N ALA A 49 -17.67 -27.95 -7.77
CA ALA A 49 -17.95 -28.50 -9.10
C ALA A 49 -19.40 -28.21 -9.55
N LYS A 50 -20.36 -28.43 -8.64
CA LYS A 50 -21.78 -28.09 -8.86
C LYS A 50 -22.01 -26.59 -9.03
N GLU A 51 -21.36 -25.77 -8.21
CA GLU A 51 -21.43 -24.30 -8.29
C GLU A 51 -20.96 -23.78 -9.66
N LEU A 52 -19.86 -24.34 -10.18
CA LEU A 52 -19.24 -23.93 -11.45
C LEU A 52 -19.85 -24.64 -12.68
N GLY A 53 -20.72 -25.63 -12.49
CA GLY A 53 -21.31 -26.41 -13.56
C GLY A 53 -20.33 -27.30 -14.32
N VAL A 54 -19.30 -27.82 -13.64
CA VAL A 54 -18.26 -28.71 -14.21
C VAL A 54 -18.31 -30.10 -13.60
N SER A 55 -17.69 -31.09 -14.25
CA SER A 55 -17.73 -32.49 -13.83
C SER A 55 -17.08 -32.71 -12.47
N LYS A 56 -15.84 -32.26 -12.30
CA LYS A 56 -15.09 -32.40 -11.04
C LYS A 56 -14.17 -31.22 -10.79
N VAL A 57 -14.02 -30.87 -9.52
CA VAL A 57 -13.00 -29.93 -9.06
C VAL A 57 -12.24 -30.60 -7.92
N PHE A 58 -10.92 -30.60 -8.01
CA PHE A 58 -10.01 -31.09 -6.98
C PHE A 58 -9.09 -29.98 -6.51
N ILE A 59 -8.60 -30.09 -5.28
CA ILE A 59 -7.46 -29.32 -4.78
C ILE A 59 -6.35 -30.28 -4.39
N LYS A 60 -5.13 -30.04 -4.92
CA LYS A 60 -3.92 -30.74 -4.51
C LYS A 60 -3.37 -30.05 -3.27
N ASP A 61 -3.50 -30.68 -2.10
CA ASP A 61 -3.21 -30.08 -0.82
C ASP A 61 -1.75 -30.29 -0.40
N GLU A 62 -0.91 -29.27 -0.60
CA GLU A 62 0.51 -29.29 -0.23
C GLU A 62 0.79 -28.71 1.16
N SER A 63 -0.23 -28.59 2.01
CA SER A 63 -0.12 -28.04 3.38
C SER A 63 0.68 -28.88 4.37
N SER A 64 1.12 -30.09 3.98
CA SER A 64 1.83 -31.04 4.86
C SER A 64 2.97 -31.80 4.17
N ARG A 65 3.38 -31.37 2.97
CA ARG A 65 4.38 -32.07 2.14
C ARG A 65 5.69 -32.31 2.90
N LEU A 66 6.07 -33.58 3.07
CA LEU A 66 7.32 -34.00 3.75
C LEU A 66 7.47 -33.35 5.15
N GLY A 67 6.35 -33.13 5.84
CA GLY A 67 6.33 -32.49 7.16
C GLY A 67 6.64 -30.99 7.12
N LEU A 68 6.46 -30.33 5.97
CA LEU A 68 6.54 -28.89 5.78
C LEU A 68 5.23 -28.35 5.20
N PRO A 69 4.82 -27.11 5.54
CA PRO A 69 3.55 -26.56 5.08
C PRO A 69 3.65 -25.94 3.68
N SER A 70 4.35 -26.57 2.74
CA SER A 70 4.43 -26.12 1.35
C SER A 70 5.05 -27.16 0.41
N PHE A 71 4.75 -27.02 -0.89
CA PHE A 71 5.33 -27.82 -1.98
C PHE A 71 6.84 -27.59 -2.21
N LYS A 72 7.42 -26.49 -1.71
CA LYS A 72 8.76 -26.01 -2.11
C LYS A 72 9.87 -27.03 -1.88
N ILE A 73 9.69 -27.94 -0.92
CA ILE A 73 10.61 -29.04 -0.63
C ILE A 73 10.82 -30.00 -1.79
N LEU A 74 9.84 -30.20 -2.68
CA LEU A 74 10.02 -31.03 -3.87
C LEU A 74 11.13 -30.45 -4.77
N GLY A 75 11.02 -29.19 -5.14
CA GLY A 75 12.04 -28.53 -5.96
C GLY A 75 13.39 -28.40 -5.24
N ALA A 76 13.39 -27.92 -4.00
CA ALA A 76 14.63 -27.69 -3.25
C ALA A 76 15.40 -29.00 -2.98
N SER A 77 14.72 -30.10 -2.65
CA SER A 77 15.37 -31.38 -2.38
C SER A 77 15.97 -32.01 -3.63
N TRP A 78 15.23 -32.01 -4.75
CA TRP A 78 15.74 -32.53 -6.03
C TRP A 78 16.93 -31.72 -6.55
N ALA A 79 16.84 -30.39 -6.50
CA ALA A 79 17.94 -29.52 -6.92
C ALA A 79 19.16 -29.67 -6.02
N THR A 80 18.98 -29.83 -4.71
CA THR A 80 20.08 -30.13 -3.78
C THR A 80 20.75 -31.45 -4.12
N TYR A 81 19.96 -32.51 -4.36
CA TYR A 81 20.47 -33.84 -4.72
C TYR A 81 21.36 -33.77 -5.95
N LEU A 82 20.89 -33.13 -7.03
CA LEU A 82 21.66 -32.98 -8.28
C LEU A 82 22.86 -32.04 -8.13
N ALA A 83 22.72 -30.93 -7.40
CA ALA A 83 23.79 -29.97 -7.19
C ALA A 83 24.94 -30.60 -6.40
N VAL A 84 24.65 -31.28 -5.29
CA VAL A 84 25.67 -31.95 -4.47
C VAL A 84 26.29 -33.12 -5.23
N SER A 85 25.49 -33.93 -5.93
CA SER A 85 26.00 -35.05 -6.74
C SER A 85 26.92 -34.56 -7.86
N SER A 86 26.53 -33.50 -8.56
CA SER A 86 27.34 -32.87 -9.61
C SER A 86 28.63 -32.26 -9.04
N HIS A 87 28.56 -31.60 -7.89
CA HIS A 87 29.71 -30.99 -7.23
C HIS A 87 30.75 -32.05 -6.79
N LEU A 88 30.27 -33.18 -6.28
CA LEU A 88 31.11 -34.30 -5.82
C LEU A 88 31.42 -35.32 -6.92
N LYS A 89 30.94 -35.10 -8.15
CA LYS A 89 31.10 -35.99 -9.32
C LYS A 89 30.59 -37.42 -9.06
N LEU A 90 29.47 -37.53 -8.37
CA LEU A 90 28.77 -38.79 -8.09
C LEU A 90 27.71 -39.05 -9.17
N SER A 91 27.65 -40.30 -9.65
CA SER A 91 26.65 -40.72 -10.63
C SER A 91 25.50 -41.45 -9.94
N SER A 92 24.36 -40.77 -9.80
CA SER A 92 23.13 -41.32 -9.20
C SER A 92 23.31 -41.98 -7.82
N PRO A 93 23.93 -41.29 -6.84
CA PRO A 93 24.15 -41.87 -5.51
C PRO A 93 22.84 -42.11 -4.77
N SER A 94 22.82 -43.09 -3.87
CA SER A 94 21.79 -43.18 -2.82
C SER A 94 21.87 -42.00 -1.85
N LEU A 95 20.79 -41.72 -1.09
CA LEU A 95 20.79 -40.66 -0.09
C LEU A 95 21.89 -40.85 0.97
N ASP A 96 22.16 -42.08 1.40
CA ASP A 96 23.19 -42.40 2.40
C ASP A 96 24.62 -42.21 1.85
N GLU A 97 24.84 -42.51 0.58
CA GLU A 97 26.11 -42.23 -0.11
C GLU A 97 26.32 -40.73 -0.27
N LEU A 98 25.28 -40.00 -0.72
CA LEU A 98 25.34 -38.56 -0.88
C LEU A 98 25.58 -37.85 0.46
N SER A 99 24.87 -38.25 1.51
CA SER A 99 25.03 -37.75 2.88
C SER A 99 26.47 -37.89 3.38
N ARG A 100 27.04 -39.11 3.32
CA ARG A 100 28.43 -39.36 3.75
C ARG A 100 29.45 -38.56 2.93
N ALA A 101 29.27 -38.51 1.62
CA ALA A 101 30.17 -37.78 0.73
C ALA A 101 30.11 -36.27 0.97
N ALA A 102 28.90 -35.70 1.11
CA ALA A 102 28.68 -34.28 1.39
C ALA A 102 29.27 -33.87 2.75
N ALA A 103 29.05 -34.68 3.78
CA ALA A 103 29.64 -34.46 5.11
C ALA A 103 31.17 -34.51 5.06
N SER A 104 31.76 -35.50 4.36
CA SER A 104 33.22 -35.61 4.22
C SER A 104 33.83 -34.42 3.46
N ALA A 105 33.12 -33.89 2.47
CA ALA A 105 33.54 -32.70 1.72
C ALA A 105 33.19 -31.38 2.44
N ARG A 106 32.54 -31.45 3.61
CA ARG A 106 32.07 -30.30 4.40
C ARG A 106 31.20 -29.35 3.58
N ILE A 107 30.29 -29.92 2.78
CA ILE A 107 29.36 -29.13 1.98
C ILE A 107 28.45 -28.31 2.90
N ARG A 108 28.18 -27.06 2.51
CA ARG A 108 27.19 -26.20 3.14
C ARG A 108 26.21 -25.69 2.10
N LEU A 109 24.91 -25.75 2.40
CA LEU A 109 23.87 -25.20 1.51
C LEU A 109 23.59 -23.75 1.85
N LEU A 110 23.48 -22.91 0.82
CA LEU A 110 23.09 -21.50 0.96
C LEU A 110 21.78 -21.25 0.21
N ALA A 111 20.93 -20.36 0.71
CA ALA A 111 19.79 -19.83 -0.03
C ALA A 111 19.35 -18.48 0.54
N ALA A 112 18.64 -17.68 -0.26
CA ALA A 112 17.88 -16.53 0.20
C ALA A 112 16.37 -16.83 0.13
N THR A 113 15.61 -16.33 1.10
CA THR A 113 14.16 -16.61 1.21
C THR A 113 13.45 -15.53 2.02
N ASP A 114 12.15 -15.36 1.75
CA ASP A 114 11.20 -14.71 2.66
C ASP A 114 10.17 -15.70 3.25
N GLY A 115 10.48 -17.00 3.20
CA GLY A 115 9.62 -18.02 3.80
C GLY A 115 10.03 -19.45 3.50
N ASN A 116 9.14 -20.19 2.83
CA ASN A 116 9.18 -21.65 2.73
C ASN A 116 10.39 -22.24 1.97
N HIS A 117 11.07 -21.48 1.10
CA HIS A 117 12.20 -22.00 0.33
C HIS A 117 13.39 -22.31 1.24
N GLY A 118 13.75 -21.39 2.13
CA GLY A 118 14.85 -21.63 3.08
C GLY A 118 14.53 -22.72 4.10
N ARG A 119 13.25 -22.90 4.48
CA ARG A 119 12.82 -24.06 5.29
C ARG A 119 13.06 -25.38 4.56
N ALA A 120 12.75 -25.41 3.27
CA ALA A 120 12.95 -26.58 2.44
C ALA A 120 14.45 -26.92 2.27
N VAL A 121 15.30 -25.92 2.01
CA VAL A 121 16.76 -26.08 1.94
C VAL A 121 17.33 -26.52 3.29
N GLY A 122 16.88 -25.92 4.39
CA GLY A 122 17.26 -26.31 5.75
C GLY A 122 16.90 -27.76 6.08
N ARG A 123 15.67 -28.18 5.74
CA ARG A 123 15.21 -29.57 5.91
C ARG A 123 16.06 -30.54 5.09
N MET A 124 16.41 -30.19 3.86
CA MET A 124 17.26 -31.05 3.03
C MET A 124 18.70 -31.14 3.56
N ALA A 125 19.26 -30.03 4.04
CA ALA A 125 20.56 -30.04 4.72
C ALA A 125 20.56 -30.99 5.93
N LYS A 126 19.48 -30.94 6.73
CA LYS A 126 19.27 -31.84 7.88
C LYS A 126 19.17 -33.31 7.47
N ILE A 127 18.45 -33.62 6.39
CA ILE A 127 18.36 -35.00 5.84
C ILE A 127 19.76 -35.51 5.43
N LEU A 128 20.57 -34.66 4.82
CA LEU A 128 21.94 -35.00 4.39
C LEU A 128 22.99 -34.93 5.52
N GLY A 129 22.60 -34.52 6.74
CA GLY A 129 23.54 -34.37 7.85
C GLY A 129 24.60 -33.27 7.64
N ILE A 130 24.29 -32.24 6.85
CA ILE A 130 25.17 -31.10 6.54
C ILE A 130 24.58 -29.78 7.05
N SER A 131 25.37 -28.71 7.05
CA SER A 131 24.91 -27.39 7.50
C SER A 131 24.26 -26.58 6.38
N SER A 132 23.40 -25.64 6.76
CA SER A 132 22.84 -24.64 5.85
C SER A 132 22.91 -23.23 6.44
N GLU A 133 22.93 -22.24 5.57
CA GLU A 133 22.80 -20.82 5.92
C GLU A 133 21.77 -20.16 5.02
N ILE A 134 20.79 -19.49 5.63
CA ILE A 134 19.65 -18.90 4.94
C ILE A 134 19.69 -17.38 5.15
N PHE A 135 19.78 -16.65 4.05
CA PHE A 135 19.81 -15.20 4.01
C PHE A 135 18.39 -14.66 3.93
N VAL A 136 18.08 -13.67 4.77
CA VAL A 136 16.76 -13.04 4.85
C VAL A 136 16.89 -11.53 4.93
N GLY A 137 15.95 -10.80 4.34
CA GLY A 137 15.91 -9.34 4.44
C GLY A 137 15.63 -8.86 5.87
N LYS A 138 16.03 -7.62 6.17
CA LYS A 138 15.88 -7.03 7.53
C LYS A 138 14.43 -6.91 8.00
N ASN A 139 13.49 -6.86 7.06
CA ASN A 139 12.06 -6.66 7.33
C ASN A 139 11.29 -7.97 7.52
N LEU A 140 11.91 -9.14 7.29
CA LEU A 140 11.24 -10.43 7.52
C LEU A 140 10.87 -10.57 9.00
N ASP A 141 9.64 -10.94 9.32
CA ASP A 141 9.19 -11.04 10.71
C ASP A 141 9.94 -12.14 11.50
N GLN A 142 10.01 -11.97 12.82
CA GLN A 142 10.75 -12.89 13.69
C GLN A 142 10.17 -14.31 13.67
N HIS A 143 8.85 -14.47 13.54
CA HIS A 143 8.23 -15.79 13.53
C HIS A 143 8.67 -16.60 12.30
N THR A 144 8.73 -15.98 11.13
CA THR A 144 9.23 -16.65 9.92
C THR A 144 10.72 -17.01 10.04
N ARG A 145 11.54 -16.15 10.67
CA ARG A 145 12.96 -16.47 10.95
C ARG A 145 13.09 -17.69 11.86
N ASP A 146 12.28 -17.77 12.91
CA ASP A 146 12.30 -18.88 13.87
C ASP A 146 11.89 -20.20 13.19
N LEU A 147 10.92 -20.16 12.27
CA LEU A 147 10.53 -21.34 11.48
C LEU A 147 11.66 -21.86 10.56
N ILE A 148 12.49 -20.97 10.02
CA ILE A 148 13.67 -21.35 9.23
C ILE A 148 14.75 -21.93 10.14
N ALA A 149 15.06 -21.25 11.24
CA ALA A 149 16.05 -21.72 12.22
C ALA A 149 15.68 -23.07 12.82
N GLY A 150 14.38 -23.33 13.04
CA GLY A 150 13.85 -24.60 13.54
C GLY A 150 14.14 -25.81 12.66
N GLU A 151 14.46 -25.60 11.37
CA GLU A 151 14.90 -26.67 10.46
C GLU A 151 16.40 -27.01 10.63
N GLY A 152 17.12 -26.31 11.51
CA GLY A 152 18.55 -26.47 11.74
C GLY A 152 19.44 -25.54 10.90
N ALA A 153 18.84 -24.55 10.23
CA ALA A 153 19.55 -23.58 9.44
C ALA A 153 20.14 -22.45 10.30
N THR A 154 21.31 -21.94 9.90
CA THR A 154 21.79 -20.63 10.38
C THR A 154 21.04 -19.54 9.61
N VAL A 155 20.38 -18.60 10.30
CA VAL A 155 19.70 -17.47 9.65
C VAL A 155 20.61 -16.24 9.69
N THR A 156 20.88 -15.66 8.52
CA THR A 156 21.69 -14.45 8.36
C THR A 156 20.80 -13.32 7.86
N VAL A 157 20.64 -12.28 8.67
CA VAL A 157 19.87 -11.08 8.29
C VAL A 157 20.80 -10.14 7.52
N VAL A 158 20.39 -9.73 6.33
CA VAL A 158 21.11 -8.71 5.55
C VAL A 158 20.50 -7.34 5.79
N GLU A 159 21.36 -6.32 5.84
CA GLU A 159 20.95 -4.91 5.84
C GLU A 159 20.48 -4.52 4.44
N GLY A 160 19.27 -4.96 4.08
CA GLY A 160 18.72 -4.86 2.73
C GLY A 160 17.38 -5.60 2.58
N ASP A 161 16.88 -5.67 1.35
CA ASP A 161 15.67 -6.41 0.97
C ASP A 161 15.97 -7.86 0.50
N TYR A 162 15.00 -8.49 -0.15
CA TYR A 162 15.14 -9.86 -0.66
C TYR A 162 16.19 -9.98 -1.78
N ASP A 163 16.30 -8.99 -2.66
CA ASP A 163 17.27 -9.02 -3.76
C ASP A 163 18.70 -8.82 -3.22
N ASP A 164 18.86 -8.01 -2.17
CA ASP A 164 20.10 -7.90 -1.41
C ASP A 164 20.47 -9.25 -0.74
N ALA A 165 19.48 -9.98 -0.22
CA ALA A 165 19.70 -11.30 0.39
C ALA A 165 20.15 -12.34 -0.64
N ILE A 166 19.56 -12.35 -1.84
CA ILE A 166 20.01 -13.18 -2.97
C ILE A 166 21.47 -12.85 -3.29
N SER A 167 21.77 -11.57 -3.49
CA SER A 167 23.12 -11.11 -3.85
C SER A 167 24.17 -11.49 -2.81
N ALA A 168 23.86 -11.32 -1.52
CA ALA A 168 24.74 -11.70 -0.42
C ALA A 168 24.98 -13.21 -0.35
N SER A 169 23.94 -14.02 -0.54
CA SER A 169 24.05 -15.48 -0.53
C SER A 169 24.86 -16.02 -1.72
N ALA A 170 24.68 -15.44 -2.91
CA ALA A 170 25.41 -15.81 -4.12
C ALA A 170 26.91 -15.45 -3.99
N LYS A 171 27.22 -14.23 -3.54
CA LYS A 171 28.59 -13.81 -3.28
C LYS A 171 29.31 -14.75 -2.31
N LYS A 172 28.63 -15.19 -1.25
CA LYS A 172 29.21 -16.13 -0.28
C LYS A 172 29.41 -17.53 -0.86
N ALA A 173 28.58 -17.97 -1.81
CA ALA A 173 28.81 -19.23 -2.52
C ALA A 173 30.09 -19.17 -3.36
N ASP A 174 30.36 -18.04 -4.02
CA ASP A 174 31.57 -17.85 -4.84
C ASP A 174 32.86 -17.80 -4.01
N GLU A 175 32.79 -17.31 -2.76
CA GLU A 175 33.94 -17.23 -1.86
C GLU A 175 34.42 -18.60 -1.34
N TYR A 176 33.55 -19.60 -1.28
CA TYR A 176 33.83 -20.88 -0.65
C TYR A 176 33.49 -22.06 -1.57
N PRO A 177 34.48 -22.79 -2.10
CA PRO A 177 34.24 -23.87 -3.07
C PRO A 177 33.30 -24.97 -2.59
N ASN A 178 33.21 -25.23 -1.30
CA ASN A 178 32.33 -26.25 -0.70
C ASN A 178 30.94 -25.70 -0.34
N PHE A 179 30.62 -24.45 -0.66
CA PHE A 179 29.30 -23.86 -0.43
C PHE A 179 28.50 -23.91 -1.72
N ILE A 180 27.26 -24.41 -1.64
CA ILE A 180 26.39 -24.58 -2.80
C ILE A 180 25.16 -23.72 -2.60
N LEU A 181 24.98 -22.73 -3.47
CA LEU A 181 23.74 -21.96 -3.55
C LEU A 181 22.61 -22.86 -4.08
N VAL A 182 21.45 -22.83 -3.44
CA VAL A 182 20.22 -23.50 -3.86
C VAL A 182 19.10 -22.46 -3.85
N GLN A 183 18.92 -21.75 -4.95
CA GLN A 183 18.02 -20.60 -5.08
C GLN A 183 16.94 -20.90 -6.14
N ASP A 184 15.69 -20.57 -5.85
CA ASP A 184 14.51 -20.81 -6.71
C ASP A 184 14.28 -19.75 -7.80
N THR A 185 15.06 -18.66 -7.77
CA THR A 185 15.07 -17.57 -8.76
C THR A 185 16.28 -17.70 -9.68
N ALA A 186 16.04 -17.65 -10.99
CA ALA A 186 17.11 -17.63 -11.99
C ALA A 186 17.56 -16.20 -12.29
N PHE A 187 18.87 -16.02 -12.42
CA PHE A 187 19.53 -14.79 -12.87
C PHE A 187 20.67 -15.16 -13.81
N GLU A 188 21.26 -14.16 -14.47
CA GLU A 188 22.29 -14.37 -15.49
C GLU A 188 23.46 -15.20 -14.94
N GLY A 189 23.73 -16.35 -15.56
CA GLY A 189 24.77 -17.28 -15.14
C GLY A 189 24.35 -18.29 -14.05
N TYR A 190 23.10 -18.24 -13.60
CA TYR A 190 22.55 -19.14 -12.58
C TYR A 190 21.18 -19.70 -12.99
N GLU A 191 21.14 -20.53 -14.03
CA GLU A 191 19.90 -21.09 -14.56
C GLU A 191 19.73 -22.59 -14.22
N LYS A 192 20.85 -23.29 -14.00
CA LYS A 192 20.87 -24.76 -13.86
C LYS A 192 20.13 -25.27 -12.63
N ILE A 193 20.42 -24.69 -11.47
CA ILE A 193 19.78 -25.09 -10.20
C ILE A 193 18.30 -24.70 -10.17
N PRO A 194 17.90 -23.48 -10.58
CA PRO A 194 16.49 -23.14 -10.75
C PRO A 194 15.74 -24.09 -11.69
N ALA A 195 16.35 -24.52 -12.80
CA ALA A 195 15.76 -25.52 -13.69
C ALA A 195 15.52 -26.86 -12.97
N TRP A 196 16.48 -27.33 -12.16
CA TRP A 196 16.27 -28.51 -11.32
C TRP A 196 15.18 -28.33 -10.26
N ILE A 197 15.02 -27.12 -9.69
CA ILE A 197 13.91 -26.85 -8.77
C ILE A 197 12.57 -27.01 -9.49
N VAL A 198 12.45 -26.48 -10.71
CA VAL A 198 11.26 -26.65 -11.57
C VAL A 198 11.01 -28.14 -11.85
N ASP A 199 12.06 -28.90 -12.16
CA ASP A 199 11.95 -30.34 -12.41
C ASP A 199 11.37 -31.08 -11.20
N GLY A 200 11.84 -30.77 -10.00
CA GLY A 200 11.37 -31.42 -8.76
C GLY A 200 9.86 -31.24 -8.53
N TYR A 201 9.29 -30.11 -8.92
CA TYR A 201 7.84 -29.87 -8.83
C TYR A 201 7.01 -30.82 -9.71
N SER A 202 7.61 -31.46 -10.72
CA SER A 202 6.95 -32.44 -11.60
C SER A 202 6.42 -33.68 -10.84
N THR A 203 6.98 -33.98 -9.66
CA THR A 203 6.48 -35.07 -8.81
C THR A 203 5.02 -34.82 -8.40
N MET A 204 4.69 -33.60 -7.95
CA MET A 204 3.31 -33.25 -7.58
C MET A 204 2.36 -33.42 -8.77
N LEU A 205 2.79 -33.05 -9.97
CA LEU A 205 1.98 -33.15 -11.18
C LEU A 205 1.78 -34.59 -11.64
N THR A 206 2.79 -35.45 -11.43
CA THR A 206 2.69 -36.88 -11.68
C THR A 206 1.75 -37.55 -10.68
N GLU A 207 1.85 -37.19 -9.39
CA GLU A 207 0.90 -37.67 -8.39
C GLU A 207 -0.55 -37.29 -8.73
N ILE A 208 -0.80 -36.08 -9.21
CA ILE A 208 -2.13 -35.66 -9.68
C ILE A 208 -2.63 -36.58 -10.80
N ASP A 209 -1.79 -36.87 -11.80
CA ASP A 209 -2.16 -37.76 -12.89
C ASP A 209 -2.50 -39.17 -12.38
N ASP A 210 -1.67 -39.73 -11.50
CA ASP A 210 -1.88 -41.07 -10.93
C ASP A 210 -3.19 -41.12 -10.12
N GLN A 211 -3.40 -40.17 -9.22
CA GLN A 211 -4.58 -40.10 -8.34
C GLN A 211 -5.89 -39.86 -9.11
N LEU A 212 -5.84 -39.17 -10.27
CA LEU A 212 -6.98 -39.02 -11.17
C LEU A 212 -7.21 -40.28 -12.00
N GLN A 213 -6.12 -40.91 -12.48
CA GLN A 213 -6.19 -42.15 -13.26
C GLN A 213 -6.79 -43.29 -12.44
N ASP A 214 -6.46 -43.38 -11.14
CA ASP A 214 -7.07 -44.34 -10.20
C ASP A 214 -8.59 -44.19 -10.09
N GLN A 215 -9.11 -43.01 -10.42
CA GLN A 215 -10.54 -42.69 -10.46
C GLN A 215 -11.13 -42.72 -11.88
N GLY A 216 -10.36 -43.10 -12.89
CA GLY A 216 -10.78 -43.08 -14.31
C GLY A 216 -10.95 -41.67 -14.89
N LEU A 217 -10.32 -40.66 -14.28
CA LEU A 217 -10.43 -39.25 -14.67
C LEU A 217 -9.13 -38.75 -15.32
N LYS A 218 -9.24 -37.65 -16.05
CA LYS A 218 -8.10 -36.88 -16.58
C LYS A 218 -8.36 -35.39 -16.38
N ALA A 219 -7.35 -34.66 -15.90
CA ALA A 219 -7.46 -33.21 -15.78
C ALA A 219 -7.62 -32.56 -17.16
N THR A 220 -8.44 -31.51 -17.21
CA THR A 220 -8.67 -30.65 -18.39
C THR A 220 -8.18 -29.22 -18.14
N VAL A 221 -8.15 -28.80 -16.87
CA VAL A 221 -7.70 -27.48 -16.44
C VAL A 221 -6.84 -27.63 -15.19
N ILE A 222 -5.68 -26.98 -15.15
CA ILE A 222 -4.90 -26.80 -13.92
C ILE A 222 -4.84 -25.30 -13.58
N VAL A 223 -5.14 -24.98 -12.32
CA VAL A 223 -5.08 -23.62 -11.78
C VAL A 223 -3.89 -23.52 -10.84
N SER A 224 -2.94 -22.65 -11.20
CA SER A 224 -1.69 -22.45 -10.47
C SER A 224 -1.61 -21.04 -9.88
N PRO A 225 -1.43 -20.89 -8.56
CA PRO A 225 -0.88 -19.67 -8.00
C PRO A 225 0.47 -19.35 -8.66
N ALA A 226 0.75 -18.07 -8.91
CA ALA A 226 1.98 -17.61 -9.53
C ALA A 226 2.72 -16.61 -8.62
N GLY A 227 4.01 -16.87 -8.39
CA GLY A 227 4.99 -15.90 -7.88
C GLY A 227 6.04 -15.66 -8.96
N VAL A 228 7.32 -15.95 -8.68
CA VAL A 228 8.42 -15.88 -9.69
C VAL A 228 8.24 -16.77 -10.92
N GLY A 229 7.22 -17.66 -10.94
CA GLY A 229 6.84 -18.45 -12.12
C GLY A 229 7.38 -19.88 -12.18
N SER A 230 8.29 -20.29 -11.28
CA SER A 230 8.90 -21.64 -11.32
C SER A 230 7.89 -22.78 -11.18
N LEU A 231 6.89 -22.66 -10.31
CA LEU A 231 5.79 -23.63 -10.22
C LEU A 231 4.94 -23.63 -11.51
N CYS A 232 4.57 -22.45 -12.00
CA CYS A 232 3.80 -22.33 -13.23
C CYS A 232 4.54 -22.91 -14.43
N GLN A 233 5.88 -22.78 -14.48
CA GLN A 233 6.71 -23.38 -15.51
C GLN A 233 6.60 -24.90 -15.49
N ALA A 234 6.64 -25.54 -14.31
CA ALA A 234 6.43 -26.98 -14.18
C ALA A 234 5.02 -27.38 -14.65
N VAL A 235 3.99 -26.62 -14.25
CA VAL A 235 2.59 -26.84 -14.65
C VAL A 235 2.43 -26.76 -16.16
N VAL A 236 2.89 -25.68 -16.79
CA VAL A 236 2.82 -25.48 -18.25
C VAL A 236 3.62 -26.58 -18.96
N SER A 237 4.82 -26.90 -18.47
CA SER A 237 5.64 -27.97 -19.04
C SER A 237 4.90 -29.30 -19.08
N ARG A 238 4.24 -29.68 -17.98
CA ARG A 238 3.42 -30.90 -17.92
C ARG A 238 2.18 -30.80 -18.81
N CYS A 239 1.47 -29.67 -18.79
CA CYS A 239 0.21 -29.50 -19.49
C CYS A 239 0.35 -29.45 -21.01
N LYS A 240 1.51 -29.01 -21.50
CA LYS A 240 1.79 -28.83 -22.93
C LYS A 240 2.75 -29.89 -23.49
N THR A 241 3.09 -30.93 -22.72
CA THR A 241 3.80 -32.11 -23.25
C THR A 241 2.93 -32.84 -24.28
N ASN A 242 3.54 -33.40 -25.34
CA ASN A 242 2.82 -34.15 -26.38
C ASN A 242 1.85 -35.19 -25.80
N GLY A 243 0.62 -35.22 -26.33
CA GLY A 243 -0.46 -36.11 -25.87
C GLY A 243 -1.28 -35.59 -24.69
N LYS A 244 -0.95 -34.42 -24.13
CA LYS A 244 -1.77 -33.71 -23.13
C LYS A 244 -2.39 -32.45 -23.73
N GLU A 245 -3.66 -32.21 -23.42
CA GLU A 245 -4.44 -31.05 -23.89
C GLU A 245 -5.14 -30.38 -22.71
N MET A 246 -4.35 -29.90 -21.74
CA MET A 246 -4.85 -29.17 -20.58
C MET A 246 -4.72 -27.66 -20.77
N SER A 247 -5.72 -26.92 -20.27
CA SER A 247 -5.63 -25.46 -20.13
C SER A 247 -4.96 -25.10 -18.81
N VAL A 248 -4.16 -24.03 -18.81
CA VAL A 248 -3.48 -23.51 -17.62
C VAL A 248 -4.02 -22.13 -17.28
N LEU A 249 -4.52 -21.99 -16.05
CA LEU A 249 -4.91 -20.72 -15.45
C LEU A 249 -3.87 -20.32 -14.40
N THR A 250 -3.29 -19.12 -14.53
CA THR A 250 -2.45 -18.53 -13.47
C THR A 250 -3.20 -17.48 -12.68
N VAL A 251 -2.90 -17.40 -11.37
CA VAL A 251 -3.52 -16.46 -10.43
C VAL A 251 -2.45 -15.73 -9.64
N GLU A 252 -2.53 -14.40 -9.60
CA GLU A 252 -1.62 -13.51 -8.85
C GLU A 252 -2.39 -12.55 -7.93
N PRO A 253 -1.73 -11.93 -6.92
CA PRO A 253 -2.31 -10.82 -6.17
C PRO A 253 -2.48 -9.61 -7.08
N ASP A 254 -3.54 -8.83 -6.91
CA ASP A 254 -3.71 -7.53 -7.61
C ASP A 254 -2.45 -6.65 -7.46
N VAL A 255 -1.84 -6.69 -6.27
CA VAL A 255 -0.69 -5.87 -5.88
C VAL A 255 0.70 -6.44 -6.20
N ALA A 256 0.77 -7.63 -6.81
CA ALA A 256 2.02 -8.30 -7.16
C ALA A 256 1.91 -9.16 -8.44
N ALA A 257 1.20 -8.65 -9.44
CA ALA A 257 0.85 -9.38 -10.66
C ALA A 257 1.92 -9.31 -11.77
N CYS A 258 3.16 -9.71 -11.48
CA CYS A 258 4.29 -9.58 -12.40
C CYS A 258 4.10 -10.38 -13.70
N LEU A 259 3.55 -11.60 -13.63
CA LEU A 259 3.30 -12.45 -14.80
C LEU A 259 2.15 -11.91 -15.64
N HIS A 260 1.04 -11.53 -15.02
CA HIS A 260 -0.15 -11.01 -15.68
C HIS A 260 0.18 -9.72 -16.46
N LYS A 261 0.86 -8.77 -15.81
CA LYS A 261 1.28 -7.51 -16.44
C LYS A 261 2.30 -7.79 -17.57
N SER A 262 3.22 -8.72 -17.40
CA SER A 262 4.17 -9.14 -18.46
C SER A 262 3.47 -9.78 -19.66
N LEU A 263 2.51 -10.67 -19.43
CA LEU A 263 1.71 -11.32 -20.47
C LEU A 263 0.90 -10.30 -21.28
N LYS A 264 0.24 -9.34 -20.61
CA LYS A 264 -0.47 -8.24 -21.28
C LYS A 264 0.48 -7.35 -22.10
N ALA A 265 1.69 -7.10 -21.61
CA ALA A 265 2.70 -6.30 -22.31
C ALA A 265 3.41 -7.05 -23.45
N GLY A 266 3.32 -8.39 -23.50
CA GLY A 266 4.05 -9.24 -24.43
C GLY A 266 5.56 -9.32 -24.17
N LYS A 267 6.04 -8.79 -23.04
CA LYS A 267 7.46 -8.77 -22.62
C LYS A 267 7.56 -8.81 -21.10
N MET A 268 8.66 -9.35 -20.58
CA MET A 268 8.96 -9.29 -19.14
C MET A 268 8.94 -7.84 -18.66
N THR A 269 8.16 -7.60 -17.62
CA THR A 269 7.98 -6.29 -17.00
C THR A 269 8.14 -6.45 -15.49
N GLN A 270 8.95 -5.59 -14.88
CA GLN A 270 9.05 -5.50 -13.43
C GLN A 270 7.88 -4.69 -12.89
N VAL A 271 7.30 -5.14 -11.78
CA VAL A 271 6.21 -4.45 -11.08
C VAL A 271 6.70 -4.07 -9.69
N LYS A 272 6.36 -2.85 -9.25
CA LYS A 272 6.52 -2.49 -7.85
C LYS A 272 5.43 -3.23 -7.07
N VAL A 273 5.84 -4.02 -6.08
CA VAL A 273 4.91 -4.80 -5.25
C VAL A 273 4.48 -3.99 -4.04
N SER A 274 3.27 -4.27 -3.55
CA SER A 274 2.80 -3.84 -2.24
C SER A 274 2.49 -5.07 -1.38
N LYS A 275 2.39 -4.84 -0.07
CA LYS A 275 2.17 -5.90 0.91
C LYS A 275 0.89 -6.70 0.60
N THR A 276 0.98 -8.02 0.62
CA THR A 276 -0.17 -8.92 0.45
C THR A 276 -0.17 -10.07 1.47
N ILE A 277 -1.36 -10.56 1.84
CA ILE A 277 -1.48 -11.80 2.60
C ILE A 277 -1.06 -13.03 1.79
N MET A 278 -0.93 -12.93 0.47
CA MET A 278 -0.41 -13.98 -0.42
C MET A 278 1.11 -13.87 -0.56
N SER A 279 1.84 -13.81 0.56
CA SER A 279 3.28 -13.50 0.59
C SER A 279 4.16 -14.41 -0.28
N GLY A 280 3.78 -15.68 -0.49
CA GLY A 280 4.50 -16.60 -1.40
C GLY A 280 4.40 -16.24 -2.89
N MET A 281 3.55 -15.25 -3.22
CA MET A 281 3.27 -14.73 -4.55
C MET A 281 3.65 -13.24 -4.68
N GLU A 282 4.20 -12.62 -3.62
CA GLU A 282 4.63 -11.21 -3.61
C GLU A 282 5.95 -11.04 -4.38
N CYS A 283 5.89 -11.20 -5.71
CA CYS A 283 7.07 -11.19 -6.59
C CYS A 283 6.98 -10.05 -7.60
N GLY A 284 8.06 -9.26 -7.74
CA GLY A 284 8.12 -8.14 -8.67
C GLY A 284 8.48 -8.51 -10.11
N THR A 285 9.10 -9.67 -10.33
CA THR A 285 9.65 -10.08 -11.63
C THR A 285 9.51 -11.59 -11.84
N VAL A 286 9.19 -11.98 -13.07
CA VAL A 286 9.15 -13.39 -13.51
C VAL A 286 10.57 -13.92 -13.76
N SER A 287 10.85 -15.16 -13.35
CA SER A 287 12.11 -15.85 -13.61
C SER A 287 12.41 -15.98 -15.11
N SER A 288 13.65 -15.70 -15.50
CA SER A 288 14.08 -15.67 -16.91
C SER A 288 13.87 -16.99 -17.65
N ILE A 289 14.08 -18.12 -16.98
CA ILE A 289 13.87 -19.46 -17.55
C ILE A 289 12.39 -19.82 -17.68
N ALA A 290 11.53 -19.22 -16.86
CA ALA A 290 10.09 -19.49 -16.87
C ALA A 290 9.40 -18.71 -17.98
N TRP A 291 9.83 -17.46 -18.24
CA TRP A 291 9.15 -16.54 -19.14
C TRP A 291 8.81 -17.11 -20.54
N PRO A 292 9.74 -17.71 -21.32
CA PRO A 292 9.42 -18.19 -22.67
C PRO A 292 8.32 -19.27 -22.69
N ILE A 293 8.34 -20.13 -21.66
CA ILE A 293 7.37 -21.22 -21.49
C ILE A 293 6.02 -20.65 -21.08
N LEU A 294 6.00 -19.73 -20.11
CA LEU A 294 4.79 -19.12 -19.60
C LEU A 294 4.10 -18.23 -20.66
N GLN A 295 4.88 -17.42 -21.37
CA GLN A 295 4.39 -16.56 -22.46
C GLN A 295 3.66 -17.38 -23.54
N SER A 296 4.20 -18.55 -23.87
CA SER A 296 3.66 -19.40 -24.94
C SER A 296 2.54 -20.32 -24.47
N GLY A 297 2.60 -20.80 -23.22
CA GLY A 297 1.80 -21.93 -22.75
C GLY A 297 0.75 -21.64 -21.67
N VAL A 298 0.68 -20.43 -21.12
CA VAL A 298 -0.43 -20.02 -20.23
C VAL A 298 -1.64 -19.65 -21.08
N ASP A 299 -2.79 -20.32 -20.86
CA ASP A 299 -4.04 -20.06 -21.59
C ASP A 299 -4.74 -18.81 -21.07
N ALA A 300 -4.78 -18.63 -19.75
CA ALA A 300 -5.30 -17.42 -19.14
C ALA A 300 -4.55 -17.04 -17.85
N SER A 301 -4.53 -15.75 -17.55
CA SER A 301 -3.99 -15.20 -16.31
C SER A 301 -4.95 -14.18 -15.72
N VAL A 302 -5.14 -14.24 -14.40
CA VAL A 302 -6.02 -13.33 -13.64
C VAL A 302 -5.36 -12.89 -12.35
N THR A 303 -5.87 -11.79 -11.78
CA THR A 303 -5.46 -11.30 -10.47
C THR A 303 -6.63 -11.38 -9.48
N ILE A 304 -6.30 -11.51 -8.18
CA ILE A 304 -7.28 -11.51 -7.09
C ILE A 304 -6.87 -10.54 -5.97
N SER A 305 -7.87 -10.03 -5.22
CA SER A 305 -7.59 -9.24 -4.03
C SER A 305 -7.28 -10.15 -2.84
N ASP A 306 -6.62 -9.59 -1.83
CA ASP A 306 -6.41 -10.26 -0.54
C ASP A 306 -7.73 -10.70 0.10
N TYR A 307 -8.78 -9.88 -0.02
CA TYR A 307 -10.10 -10.22 0.48
C TYR A 307 -10.70 -11.45 -0.20
N GLU A 308 -10.56 -11.55 -1.53
CA GLU A 308 -11.00 -12.74 -2.27
C GLU A 308 -10.16 -13.97 -1.89
N ALA A 309 -8.85 -13.82 -1.66
CA ALA A 309 -8.01 -14.91 -1.15
C ALA A 309 -8.47 -15.36 0.25
N HIS A 310 -8.78 -14.42 1.15
CA HIS A 310 -9.31 -14.71 2.48
C HIS A 310 -10.65 -15.47 2.43
N GLN A 311 -11.58 -15.04 1.58
CA GLN A 311 -12.84 -15.78 1.35
C GLN A 311 -12.58 -17.20 0.83
N GLY A 312 -11.56 -17.37 -0.02
CA GLY A 312 -11.08 -18.67 -0.47
C GLY A 312 -10.61 -19.56 0.70
N VAL A 313 -9.80 -19.00 1.62
CA VAL A 313 -9.33 -19.69 2.83
C VAL A 313 -10.50 -20.13 3.70
N GLN A 314 -11.46 -19.24 3.97
CA GLN A 314 -12.65 -19.58 4.75
C GLN A 314 -13.47 -20.70 4.09
N TYR A 315 -13.66 -20.63 2.77
CA TYR A 315 -14.38 -21.66 2.04
C TYR A 315 -13.68 -23.02 2.14
N LEU A 316 -12.37 -23.10 1.89
CA LEU A 316 -11.60 -24.35 1.91
C LEU A 316 -11.52 -24.94 3.32
N SER A 317 -11.35 -24.10 4.35
CA SER A 317 -11.39 -24.54 5.74
C SER A 317 -12.75 -25.16 6.11
N SER A 318 -13.86 -24.59 5.60
CA SER A 318 -15.21 -25.18 5.76
C SER A 318 -15.40 -26.54 5.05
N LYS A 319 -14.42 -26.98 4.27
CA LYS A 319 -14.36 -28.28 3.57
C LYS A 319 -13.27 -29.19 4.14
N GLY A 320 -12.61 -28.78 5.23
CA GLY A 320 -11.54 -29.55 5.86
C GLY A 320 -10.17 -29.42 5.18
N VAL A 321 -10.00 -28.45 4.27
CA VAL A 321 -8.73 -28.18 3.59
C VAL A 321 -8.09 -26.94 4.20
N ASN A 322 -7.03 -27.12 4.99
CA ASN A 322 -6.43 -26.08 5.81
C ASN A 322 -5.22 -25.42 5.13
N VAL A 323 -5.47 -24.77 4.00
CA VAL A 323 -4.45 -24.02 3.24
C VAL A 323 -4.35 -22.56 3.66
N GLY A 324 -3.19 -21.94 3.40
CA GLY A 324 -2.98 -20.50 3.53
C GLY A 324 -3.48 -19.70 2.32
N PRO A 325 -3.36 -18.35 2.35
CA PRO A 325 -3.86 -17.49 1.28
C PRO A 325 -3.34 -17.82 -0.12
N CYS A 326 -2.07 -18.17 -0.29
CA CYS A 326 -1.52 -18.52 -1.60
C CYS A 326 -2.19 -19.79 -2.15
N GLY A 327 -2.41 -20.79 -1.29
CA GLY A 327 -3.07 -22.04 -1.66
C GLY A 327 -4.57 -21.89 -1.94
N ALA A 328 -5.21 -20.87 -1.36
CA ALA A 328 -6.60 -20.54 -1.64
C ALA A 328 -6.79 -19.68 -2.91
N SER A 329 -5.74 -19.00 -3.39
CA SER A 329 -5.84 -18.04 -4.49
C SER A 329 -6.43 -18.66 -5.78
N GLY A 330 -6.02 -19.88 -6.11
CA GLY A 330 -6.50 -20.59 -7.30
C GLY A 330 -8.02 -20.80 -7.32
N LEU A 331 -8.64 -21.02 -6.16
CA LEU A 331 -10.10 -21.11 -6.03
C LEU A 331 -10.77 -19.79 -6.42
N SER A 332 -10.28 -18.68 -5.89
CA SER A 332 -10.85 -17.35 -6.12
C SER A 332 -10.66 -16.92 -7.57
N GLY A 333 -9.48 -17.18 -8.15
CA GLY A 333 -9.23 -16.93 -9.58
C GLY A 333 -10.12 -17.78 -10.50
N LEU A 334 -10.33 -19.06 -10.18
CA LEU A 334 -11.23 -19.93 -10.95
C LEU A 334 -12.68 -19.42 -10.93
N ARG A 335 -13.19 -19.03 -9.74
CA ARG A 335 -14.54 -18.42 -9.62
C ARG A 335 -14.67 -17.15 -10.45
N HIS A 336 -13.64 -16.30 -10.42
CA HIS A 336 -13.60 -15.09 -11.23
C HIS A 336 -13.72 -15.41 -12.72
N VAL A 337 -12.88 -16.32 -13.24
CA VAL A 337 -12.89 -16.73 -14.66
C VAL A 337 -14.21 -17.37 -15.04
N ALA A 338 -14.73 -18.31 -14.24
CA ALA A 338 -15.97 -19.01 -14.53
C ALA A 338 -17.18 -18.05 -14.66
N LYS A 339 -17.20 -16.99 -13.84
CA LYS A 339 -18.26 -15.96 -13.87
C LYS A 339 -18.16 -15.02 -15.06
N THR A 340 -16.94 -14.72 -15.52
CA THR A 340 -16.68 -13.58 -16.44
C THR A 340 -16.33 -14.03 -17.86
N ASN A 341 -15.47 -15.04 -18.02
CA ASN A 341 -15.05 -15.56 -19.31
C ASN A 341 -14.57 -17.03 -19.22
N PRO A 342 -15.48 -18.01 -18.98
CA PRO A 342 -15.09 -19.43 -18.85
C PRO A 342 -14.42 -20.00 -20.11
N SER A 343 -14.65 -19.40 -21.28
CA SER A 343 -14.13 -19.87 -22.56
C SER A 343 -12.60 -19.73 -22.71
N CYS A 344 -11.97 -18.79 -21.98
CA CYS A 344 -10.53 -18.55 -22.09
C CYS A 344 -9.66 -19.72 -21.58
N ILE A 345 -10.25 -20.62 -20.78
CA ILE A 345 -9.61 -21.85 -20.29
C ILE A 345 -10.38 -23.10 -20.71
N SER A 346 -11.24 -22.98 -21.73
CA SER A 346 -12.07 -24.08 -22.24
C SER A 346 -12.91 -24.78 -21.16
N LEU A 347 -13.44 -24.02 -20.19
CA LEU A 347 -14.23 -24.58 -19.11
C LEU A 347 -15.59 -25.05 -19.65
N THR A 348 -15.93 -26.32 -19.44
CA THR A 348 -17.16 -26.97 -19.90
C THR A 348 -17.76 -27.88 -18.82
N SER A 349 -18.96 -28.41 -19.06
CA SER A 349 -19.58 -29.38 -18.15
C SER A 349 -18.77 -30.66 -17.94
N ASP A 350 -17.92 -31.03 -18.91
CA ASP A 350 -17.07 -32.22 -18.84
C ASP A 350 -15.72 -31.94 -18.17
N SER A 351 -15.45 -30.68 -17.80
CA SER A 351 -14.16 -30.29 -17.25
C SER A 351 -13.88 -30.95 -15.90
N VAL A 352 -12.68 -31.52 -15.78
CA VAL A 352 -12.03 -31.88 -14.52
C VAL A 352 -10.98 -30.83 -14.23
N VAL A 353 -11.16 -30.08 -13.14
CA VAL A 353 -10.29 -28.96 -12.75
C VAL A 353 -9.46 -29.36 -11.55
N VAL A 354 -8.16 -29.03 -11.57
CA VAL A 354 -7.26 -29.21 -10.42
C VAL A 354 -6.71 -27.85 -9.98
N ILE A 355 -6.94 -27.49 -8.73
CA ILE A 355 -6.38 -26.29 -8.07
C ILE A 355 -5.15 -26.72 -7.27
N LEU A 356 -4.06 -25.97 -7.34
CA LEU A 356 -2.87 -26.23 -6.52
C LEU A 356 -2.95 -25.47 -5.19
N GLY A 357 -3.13 -26.20 -4.08
CA GLY A 357 -3.10 -25.67 -2.72
C GLY A 357 -1.67 -25.63 -2.17
N THR A 358 -0.94 -24.56 -2.49
CA THR A 358 0.54 -24.50 -2.39
C THR A 358 1.11 -24.35 -0.98
N GLU A 359 0.31 -24.05 0.03
CA GLU A 359 0.79 -23.80 1.39
C GLU A 359 -0.24 -24.14 2.46
N GLY A 360 0.24 -24.39 3.68
CA GLY A 360 -0.60 -24.57 4.86
C GLY A 360 -1.06 -23.27 5.51
N SER A 361 -2.04 -23.37 6.40
CA SER A 361 -2.59 -22.25 7.17
C SER A 361 -1.52 -21.54 8.01
N ARG A 362 -1.67 -20.21 8.13
CA ARG A 362 -0.84 -19.32 8.95
C ARG A 362 -1.65 -18.11 9.42
N PRO A 363 -1.25 -17.41 10.50
CA PRO A 363 -1.88 -16.15 10.88
C PRO A 363 -1.62 -15.04 9.85
N TYR A 364 -2.60 -14.15 9.68
CA TYR A 364 -2.50 -12.92 8.91
C TYR A 364 -3.62 -11.95 9.35
N ASN A 365 -3.43 -10.65 9.08
CA ASN A 365 -4.47 -9.64 9.31
C ASN A 365 -5.58 -9.83 8.28
N ILE A 366 -6.84 -9.85 8.73
CA ILE A 366 -7.98 -10.03 7.83
C ILE A 366 -8.07 -8.79 6.92
N PRO A 367 -7.93 -8.96 5.59
CA PRO A 367 -8.01 -7.84 4.65
C PRO A 367 -9.43 -7.29 4.59
N LYS A 368 -9.56 -5.99 4.32
CA LYS A 368 -10.84 -5.34 4.05
C LYS A 368 -11.26 -5.55 2.59
N ASP A 369 -12.56 -5.53 2.32
CA ASP A 369 -13.07 -5.62 0.95
C ASP A 369 -12.72 -4.35 0.15
N VAL A 370 -12.12 -4.54 -1.02
CA VAL A 370 -11.73 -3.48 -1.96
C VAL A 370 -12.67 -3.42 -3.17
N SER A 371 -13.72 -4.22 -3.17
CA SER A 371 -14.63 -4.37 -4.31
C SER A 371 -15.61 -3.20 -4.45
N SER A 372 -15.91 -2.42 -3.40
CA SER A 372 -16.92 -1.37 -3.51
C SER A 372 -16.43 -0.16 -4.31
N ASP A 373 -17.32 0.38 -5.16
CA ASP A 373 -17.18 1.66 -5.86
C ASP A 373 -18.09 2.74 -5.26
N ASP A 374 -18.89 2.39 -4.25
CA ASP A 374 -19.85 3.32 -3.64
C ASP A 374 -19.12 4.25 -2.66
N CYS A 375 -19.27 5.57 -2.85
CA CYS A 375 -18.57 6.56 -2.04
C CYS A 375 -18.95 6.48 -0.55
N VAL A 376 -20.15 6.02 -0.20
CA VAL A 376 -20.59 5.88 1.19
C VAL A 376 -19.93 4.66 1.82
N GLU A 377 -19.98 3.50 1.16
CA GLU A 377 -19.30 2.28 1.64
C GLU A 377 -17.79 2.47 1.76
N LEU A 378 -17.18 3.20 0.82
CA LEU A 378 -15.77 3.61 0.91
C LEU A 378 -15.52 4.52 2.11
N THR A 379 -16.39 5.50 2.37
CA THR A 379 -16.28 6.36 3.56
C THR A 379 -16.32 5.52 4.84
N GLN A 380 -17.27 4.57 4.95
CA GLN A 380 -17.36 3.66 6.09
C GLN A 380 -16.05 2.86 6.25
N THR A 381 -15.54 2.31 5.15
CA THR A 381 -14.34 1.47 5.16
C THR A 381 -13.08 2.26 5.56
N LEU A 382 -12.88 3.45 5.00
CA LEU A 382 -11.74 4.31 5.34
C LEU A 382 -11.82 4.79 6.81
N THR A 383 -13.03 5.03 7.33
CA THR A 383 -13.25 5.40 8.74
C THR A 383 -12.85 4.27 9.70
N GLN A 384 -13.08 3.02 9.29
CA GLN A 384 -12.70 1.82 10.05
C GLN A 384 -11.19 1.50 10.02
N ILE A 385 -10.37 2.35 9.41
CA ILE A 385 -8.91 2.25 9.42
C ILE A 385 -8.37 3.35 10.31
N ASN A 386 -7.64 2.98 11.36
CA ASN A 386 -6.93 3.97 12.17
C ASN A 386 -5.76 4.53 11.36
N SER A 387 -5.80 5.83 11.10
CA SER A 387 -4.75 6.57 10.41
C SER A 387 -4.34 7.82 11.18
N SER A 388 -4.50 7.79 12.51
CA SER A 388 -4.19 8.93 13.37
C SER A 388 -2.72 9.32 13.27
N ASN A 389 -2.50 10.63 13.08
CA ASN A 389 -1.20 11.23 12.81
C ASN A 389 -0.25 11.06 14.02
N PRO A 390 0.91 10.39 13.89
CA PRO A 390 1.90 10.31 14.95
C PRO A 390 2.71 11.61 15.02
N SER A 391 2.47 12.40 16.07
CA SER A 391 3.16 13.67 16.32
C SER A 391 3.53 13.82 17.80
N GLU A 392 4.29 14.86 18.14
CA GLU A 392 4.57 15.19 19.56
C GLU A 392 3.28 15.41 20.36
N MET A 393 2.22 15.89 19.70
CA MET A 393 0.90 16.11 20.29
C MET A 393 0.02 14.85 20.30
N ASN A 394 0.38 13.81 19.53
CA ASN A 394 -0.34 12.54 19.44
C ASN A 394 0.61 11.33 19.38
N PRO A 395 1.29 10.97 20.49
CA PRO A 395 2.26 9.87 20.50
C PRO A 395 1.64 8.49 20.29
N SER A 396 0.32 8.35 20.48
CA SER A 396 -0.47 7.12 20.27
C SER A 396 -0.87 6.91 18.79
N GLY A 397 -0.59 7.88 17.91
CA GLY A 397 -0.87 7.79 16.48
C GLY A 397 -0.18 6.60 15.83
N VAL A 398 -0.89 5.92 14.94
CA VAL A 398 -0.40 4.70 14.27
C VAL A 398 0.21 4.98 12.88
N GLY A 399 -0.01 6.18 12.33
CA GLY A 399 0.41 6.54 10.97
C GLY A 399 -0.52 6.01 9.88
N GLU A 400 -0.18 6.29 8.63
CA GLU A 400 -1.06 6.15 7.46
C GLU A 400 -0.83 4.84 6.71
N GLY A 401 0.00 3.94 7.24
CA GLY A 401 0.38 2.67 6.59
C GLY A 401 -0.81 1.84 6.12
N GLU A 402 -1.74 1.50 7.04
CA GLU A 402 -2.88 0.62 6.72
C GLU A 402 -3.86 1.27 5.73
N ILE A 403 -4.11 2.58 5.85
CA ILE A 403 -5.02 3.27 4.92
C ILE A 403 -4.40 3.44 3.53
N ALA A 404 -3.08 3.68 3.45
CA ALA A 404 -2.35 3.70 2.20
C ALA A 404 -2.33 2.31 1.51
N ASP A 405 -2.17 1.24 2.28
CA ASP A 405 -2.24 -0.14 1.78
C ASP A 405 -3.65 -0.43 1.21
N TYR A 406 -4.71 -0.01 1.91
CA TYR A 406 -6.09 -0.16 1.42
C TYR A 406 -6.34 0.61 0.12
N ILE A 407 -5.95 1.89 0.05
CA ILE A 407 -6.13 2.73 -1.15
C ILE A 407 -5.34 2.14 -2.32
N THR A 408 -4.11 1.68 -2.09
CA THR A 408 -3.27 1.04 -3.12
C THR A 408 -3.93 -0.23 -3.63
N ALA A 409 -4.39 -1.12 -2.74
CA ALA A 409 -5.09 -2.34 -3.11
C ALA A 409 -6.40 -2.04 -3.87
N TRP A 410 -7.14 -0.99 -3.48
CA TRP A 410 -8.36 -0.56 -4.17
C TRP A 410 -8.09 -0.05 -5.60
N LEU A 411 -6.99 0.69 -5.80
CA LEU A 411 -6.55 1.17 -7.12
C LEU A 411 -6.11 -0.01 -8.02
N GLU A 412 -5.27 -0.90 -7.50
CA GLU A 412 -4.75 -2.04 -8.27
C GLU A 412 -5.82 -3.08 -8.59
N HIS A 413 -6.80 -3.28 -7.69
CA HIS A 413 -8.00 -4.07 -7.97
C HIS A 413 -8.82 -3.53 -9.14
N ARG A 414 -8.56 -2.28 -9.56
CA ARG A 414 -9.17 -1.64 -10.70
C ARG A 414 -8.21 -1.48 -11.87
N ASP A 415 -7.02 -2.09 -11.87
CA ASP A 415 -5.97 -1.88 -12.90
C ASP A 415 -5.73 -0.37 -13.13
N LEU A 416 -5.71 0.41 -12.05
CA LEU A 416 -5.30 1.81 -12.02
C LEU A 416 -3.84 1.90 -11.60
N GLU A 417 -3.11 2.85 -12.18
CA GLU A 417 -1.72 3.09 -11.83
C GLU A 417 -1.64 3.63 -10.39
N ALA A 418 -0.80 3.03 -9.54
CA ALA A 418 -0.65 3.41 -8.15
C ALA A 418 0.82 3.62 -7.79
N HIS A 419 1.12 4.73 -7.10
CA HIS A 419 2.47 5.06 -6.63
C HIS A 419 2.44 5.37 -5.14
N ARG A 420 3.18 4.56 -4.37
CA ARG A 420 3.43 4.82 -2.95
C ARG A 420 4.72 5.60 -2.77
N LEU A 421 4.64 6.75 -2.11
CA LEU A 421 5.75 7.59 -1.68
C LEU A 421 5.83 7.56 -0.15
N GLU A 422 7.03 7.36 0.40
CA GLU A 422 7.23 7.24 1.85
C GLU A 422 8.64 7.72 2.22
N GLY A 423 8.87 9.03 2.10
CA GLY A 423 10.12 9.66 2.52
C GLY A 423 10.31 9.69 4.04
N THR A 424 9.21 9.60 4.78
CA THR A 424 9.19 9.46 6.24
C THR A 424 8.57 8.09 6.60
N PRO A 425 9.31 7.20 7.28
CA PRO A 425 8.82 5.86 7.63
C PRO A 425 7.48 5.90 8.38
N GLY A 426 6.52 5.08 7.94
CA GLY A 426 5.18 5.02 8.53
C GLY A 426 4.24 6.14 8.07
N ARG A 427 4.70 7.06 7.21
CA ARG A 427 3.93 8.21 6.69
C ARG A 427 3.73 8.18 5.17
N PRO A 428 3.21 7.09 4.59
CA PRO A 428 3.10 6.98 3.14
C PRO A 428 1.99 7.85 2.55
N SER A 429 2.26 8.43 1.38
CA SER A 429 1.25 9.00 0.47
C SER A 429 1.02 8.07 -0.72
N VAL A 430 -0.18 8.07 -1.29
CA VAL A 430 -0.57 7.25 -2.45
C VAL A 430 -1.06 8.14 -3.59
N ILE A 431 -0.47 7.95 -4.77
CA ILE A 431 -0.90 8.59 -6.01
C ILE A 431 -1.57 7.56 -6.91
N GLY A 432 -2.86 7.72 -7.16
CA GLY A 432 -3.62 6.96 -8.15
C GLY A 432 -3.72 7.73 -9.45
N VAL A 433 -3.46 7.11 -10.60
CA VAL A 433 -3.54 7.77 -11.92
C VAL A 433 -4.42 6.96 -12.87
N LEU A 434 -5.44 7.64 -13.40
CA LEU A 434 -6.12 7.24 -14.63
C LEU A 434 -5.53 8.06 -15.78
N ARG A 435 -4.75 7.40 -16.63
CA ARG A 435 -4.18 8.03 -17.83
C ARG A 435 -5.27 8.37 -18.83
N GLY A 436 -5.30 9.62 -19.27
CA GLY A 436 -6.23 10.09 -20.30
C GLY A 436 -5.85 9.60 -21.69
N THR A 437 -6.76 9.77 -22.65
CA THR A 437 -6.51 9.39 -24.05
C THR A 437 -5.62 10.39 -24.83
N GLY A 438 -5.32 11.56 -24.26
CA GLY A 438 -4.40 12.55 -24.79
C GLY A 438 -5.05 13.88 -25.22
N GLY A 439 -4.30 14.98 -25.02
CA GLY A 439 -4.66 16.33 -25.47
C GLY A 439 -5.77 17.02 -24.66
N GLY A 440 -6.15 16.48 -23.51
CA GLY A 440 -6.98 17.14 -22.50
C GLY A 440 -6.16 17.71 -21.35
N LYS A 441 -6.83 18.37 -20.38
CA LYS A 441 -6.19 18.91 -19.17
C LYS A 441 -6.23 17.91 -18.02
N SER A 442 -5.16 17.85 -17.25
CA SER A 442 -5.05 16.96 -16.09
C SER A 442 -5.70 17.56 -14.84
N LEU A 443 -6.44 16.74 -14.08
CA LEU A 443 -7.09 17.13 -12.82
C LEU A 443 -6.54 16.32 -11.65
N MET A 444 -6.20 16.98 -10.56
CA MET A 444 -5.81 16.34 -9.30
C MET A 444 -6.89 16.51 -8.24
N MET A 445 -7.33 15.41 -7.61
CA MET A 445 -8.05 15.43 -6.36
C MET A 445 -7.03 15.21 -5.23
N ASN A 446 -6.76 16.23 -4.43
CA ASN A 446 -5.84 16.17 -3.31
C ASN A 446 -6.61 16.12 -1.99
N GLY A 447 -6.20 15.26 -1.08
CA GLY A 447 -6.76 15.20 0.25
C GLY A 447 -5.91 14.34 1.17
N HIS A 448 -5.97 14.64 2.45
CA HIS A 448 -5.22 13.94 3.45
C HIS A 448 -5.93 12.66 3.90
N ILE A 449 -5.14 11.68 4.34
CA ILE A 449 -5.62 10.38 4.82
C ILE A 449 -5.32 10.15 6.30
N ASP A 450 -4.59 11.07 6.92
CA ASP A 450 -4.40 11.09 8.36
C ASP A 450 -5.61 11.67 9.08
N THR A 451 -5.63 11.53 10.40
CA THR A 451 -6.62 12.19 11.25
C THR A 451 -5.95 12.70 12.50
N VAL A 452 -6.58 13.66 13.19
CA VAL A 452 -6.24 13.93 14.60
C VAL A 452 -6.39 12.69 15.49
N THR A 453 -5.95 12.83 16.75
CA THR A 453 -6.00 11.79 17.78
C THR A 453 -7.39 11.18 17.97
N LEU A 454 -7.41 9.90 18.35
CA LEU A 454 -8.61 9.20 18.79
C LEU A 454 -8.85 9.37 20.30
N ASP A 455 -7.86 9.86 21.05
CA ASP A 455 -7.88 9.93 22.52
C ASP A 455 -8.93 10.92 23.05
N SER A 456 -9.47 11.79 22.18
CA SER A 456 -10.55 12.72 22.52
C SER A 456 -11.93 12.07 22.64
N TYR A 457 -12.08 10.80 22.25
CA TYR A 457 -13.38 10.12 22.27
C TYR A 457 -13.73 9.64 23.69
N SER A 458 -14.94 9.98 24.13
CA SER A 458 -15.49 9.50 25.39
C SER A 458 -15.68 7.98 25.38
N SER A 459 -15.56 7.37 26.56
CA SER A 459 -15.81 5.95 26.76
C SER A 459 -17.22 5.56 26.29
N GLY A 460 -17.31 4.62 25.36
CA GLY A 460 -18.58 4.12 24.79
C GLY A 460 -18.87 4.57 23.36
N LEU A 461 -18.08 5.49 22.79
CA LEU A 461 -18.12 5.80 21.36
C LEU A 461 -16.93 5.10 20.66
N ASP A 462 -17.21 4.45 19.53
CA ASP A 462 -16.17 3.88 18.69
C ASP A 462 -15.75 4.90 17.61
N PRO A 463 -14.56 5.52 17.72
CA PRO A 463 -14.08 6.49 16.75
C PRO A 463 -13.91 5.89 15.36
N LEU A 464 -13.76 4.57 15.23
CA LEU A 464 -13.54 3.87 13.97
C LEU A 464 -14.79 3.12 13.51
N SER A 465 -15.97 3.45 14.05
CA SER A 465 -17.21 2.72 13.74
C SER A 465 -17.54 2.68 12.25
N GLY A 466 -17.45 3.84 11.56
CA GLY A 466 -17.94 3.98 10.19
C GLY A 466 -19.44 3.64 10.09
N GLU A 467 -20.20 3.83 11.17
CA GLU A 467 -21.60 3.40 11.26
C GLU A 467 -22.48 4.27 10.38
N LEU A 468 -23.45 3.65 9.69
CA LEU A 468 -24.53 4.34 9.00
C LEU A 468 -25.65 4.70 10.00
N ALA A 469 -25.57 5.86 10.61
CA ALA A 469 -26.56 6.37 11.55
C ALA A 469 -27.71 7.11 10.85
N VAL A 470 -28.84 7.25 11.55
CA VAL A 470 -29.98 8.07 11.10
C VAL A 470 -30.24 9.18 12.11
N SER A 471 -30.21 10.42 11.64
CA SER A 471 -30.52 11.60 12.48
C SER A 471 -31.99 11.66 12.88
N SER A 472 -32.32 12.50 13.87
CA SER A 472 -33.70 12.78 14.27
C SER A 472 -34.58 13.32 13.13
N ALA A 473 -33.97 13.93 12.12
CA ALA A 473 -34.64 14.41 10.91
C ALA A 473 -34.76 13.34 9.80
N GLY A 474 -34.41 12.08 10.06
CA GLY A 474 -34.47 10.98 9.09
C GLY A 474 -33.33 10.93 8.08
N ARG A 475 -32.36 11.84 8.16
CA ARG A 475 -31.18 11.86 7.25
C ARG A 475 -30.14 10.84 7.67
N LYS A 476 -29.59 10.11 6.70
CA LYS A 476 -28.51 9.13 6.89
C LYS A 476 -27.16 9.83 7.00
N ARG A 477 -26.30 9.32 7.88
CA ARG A 477 -24.97 9.87 8.17
C ARG A 477 -23.97 8.75 8.35
N VAL A 478 -22.73 8.96 7.95
CA VAL A 478 -21.62 8.11 8.38
C VAL A 478 -20.96 8.78 9.59
N VAL A 479 -20.72 8.01 10.65
CA VAL A 479 -20.19 8.49 11.93
C VAL A 479 -18.80 7.90 12.19
N GLY A 480 -17.91 8.70 12.76
CA GLY A 480 -16.56 8.30 13.16
C GLY A 480 -15.51 9.36 12.83
N ARG A 481 -14.32 9.22 13.41
CA ARG A 481 -13.18 10.13 13.21
C ARG A 481 -12.75 10.12 11.75
N GLY A 482 -12.58 11.33 11.22
CA GLY A 482 -12.14 11.60 9.86
C GLY A 482 -13.20 11.33 8.80
N THR A 483 -14.43 10.98 9.19
CA THR A 483 -15.53 10.87 8.23
C THR A 483 -15.76 12.17 7.48
N LEU A 484 -15.74 13.30 8.19
CA LEU A 484 -15.85 14.63 7.61
C LEU A 484 -14.48 15.18 7.20
N ASP A 485 -13.44 14.95 8.02
CA ASP A 485 -12.09 15.51 7.88
C ASP A 485 -10.98 14.44 7.73
N MET A 486 -10.70 13.96 6.52
CA MET A 486 -11.42 14.26 5.28
C MET A 486 -11.69 13.03 4.42
N LYS A 487 -11.84 11.85 5.05
CA LYS A 487 -11.94 10.54 4.38
C LYS A 487 -13.15 10.43 3.45
N ALA A 488 -14.26 11.13 3.71
CA ALA A 488 -15.38 11.18 2.75
C ALA A 488 -15.01 11.85 1.42
N GLY A 489 -14.19 12.90 1.45
CA GLY A 489 -13.71 13.57 0.24
C GLY A 489 -12.79 12.65 -0.58
N ILE A 490 -11.94 11.87 0.10
CA ILE A 490 -11.11 10.83 -0.52
C ILE A 490 -11.98 9.72 -1.12
N ALA A 491 -12.97 9.21 -0.39
CA ALA A 491 -13.89 8.19 -0.87
C ALA A 491 -14.68 8.65 -2.11
N ALA A 492 -15.18 9.88 -2.10
CA ALA A 492 -15.84 10.50 -3.25
C ALA A 492 -14.90 10.63 -4.45
N SER A 493 -13.63 10.98 -4.22
CA SER A 493 -12.59 11.07 -5.26
C SER A 493 -12.25 9.70 -5.86
N MET A 494 -12.09 8.67 -5.02
CA MET A 494 -11.89 7.28 -5.45
C MET A 494 -13.05 6.82 -6.34
N ALA A 495 -14.29 6.97 -5.88
CA ALA A 495 -15.45 6.57 -6.63
C ALA A 495 -15.61 7.33 -7.97
N ALA A 496 -15.29 8.64 -7.98
CA ALA A 496 -15.24 9.43 -9.22
C ALA A 496 -14.17 8.94 -10.19
N LEU A 497 -13.00 8.54 -9.70
CA LEU A 497 -11.94 7.95 -10.52
C LEU A 497 -12.38 6.61 -11.14
N ALA A 498 -13.06 5.74 -10.38
CA ALA A 498 -13.62 4.49 -10.90
C ALA A 498 -14.68 4.73 -12.00
N ARG A 499 -15.56 5.71 -11.80
CA ARG A 499 -16.52 6.11 -12.84
C ARG A 499 -15.83 6.68 -14.07
N ALA A 500 -14.81 7.51 -13.90
CA ALA A 500 -14.05 8.07 -15.01
C ALA A 500 -13.41 6.96 -15.87
N LYS A 501 -12.87 5.91 -15.24
CA LYS A 501 -12.27 4.76 -15.95
C LYS A 501 -13.26 4.04 -16.89
N THR A 502 -14.53 4.00 -16.52
CA THR A 502 -15.58 3.29 -17.28
C THR A 502 -16.47 4.24 -18.09
N SER A 503 -16.12 5.52 -18.13
CA SER A 503 -16.87 6.55 -18.85
C SER A 503 -16.72 6.42 -20.37
N SER A 504 -17.72 6.90 -21.10
CA SER A 504 -17.71 6.97 -22.56
C SER A 504 -18.25 8.34 -23.00
N PRO A 505 -17.44 9.18 -23.67
CA PRO A 505 -16.01 8.96 -23.98
C PRO A 505 -15.13 8.92 -22.71
N PRO A 506 -13.99 8.20 -22.75
CA PRO A 506 -13.01 8.26 -21.66
C PRO A 506 -12.36 9.66 -21.60
N PRO A 507 -11.88 10.10 -20.44
CA PRO A 507 -11.24 11.42 -20.30
C PRO A 507 -10.00 11.52 -21.19
N ARG A 508 -9.78 12.71 -21.77
CA ARG A 508 -8.60 13.02 -22.58
C ARG A 508 -7.39 13.43 -21.74
N GLY A 509 -7.61 14.10 -20.63
CA GLY A 509 -6.56 14.43 -19.66
C GLY A 509 -6.46 13.41 -18.53
N ASP A 510 -5.30 13.38 -17.87
CA ASP A 510 -5.04 12.50 -16.74
C ASP A 510 -5.90 12.90 -15.53
N VAL A 511 -6.44 11.91 -14.82
CA VAL A 511 -7.16 12.12 -13.55
C VAL A 511 -6.32 11.51 -12.43
N ILE A 512 -5.94 12.34 -11.46
CA ILE A 512 -4.96 12.00 -10.43
C ILE A 512 -5.63 12.08 -9.05
N LEU A 513 -5.59 10.99 -8.29
CA LEU A 513 -5.89 11.00 -6.86
C LEU A 513 -4.57 11.16 -6.10
N ALA A 514 -4.46 12.21 -5.27
CA ALA A 514 -3.35 12.44 -4.37
C ALA A 514 -3.83 12.30 -2.92
N ALA A 515 -3.77 11.07 -2.40
CA ALA A 515 -4.09 10.71 -1.02
C ALA A 515 -2.83 10.87 -0.16
N VAL A 516 -2.72 11.97 0.58
CA VAL A 516 -1.47 12.43 1.20
C VAL A 516 -1.44 12.22 2.71
N ALA A 517 -0.25 12.00 3.26
CA ALA A 517 -0.06 11.95 4.71
C ALA A 517 0.22 13.35 5.31
N ASP A 518 -0.14 13.49 6.59
CA ASP A 518 0.34 14.51 7.53
C ASP A 518 -0.23 15.92 7.42
N GLU A 519 -1.42 16.15 6.88
CA GLU A 519 -1.96 17.52 6.80
C GLU A 519 -2.20 18.12 8.19
N GLU A 520 -2.71 17.29 9.11
CA GLU A 520 -3.11 17.65 10.49
C GLU A 520 -1.93 18.13 11.35
N TYR A 521 -0.70 18.06 10.83
CA TYR A 521 0.49 18.59 11.49
C TYR A 521 1.35 19.44 10.57
N SER A 522 2.02 18.85 9.57
CA SER A 522 3.08 19.53 8.81
C SER A 522 2.97 19.44 7.28
N SER A 523 1.93 18.80 6.76
CA SER A 523 1.66 18.54 5.34
C SER A 523 2.84 17.93 4.58
N ILE A 524 3.56 16.96 5.17
CA ILE A 524 4.72 16.38 4.51
C ILE A 524 4.34 15.64 3.23
N GLY A 525 3.16 15.03 3.16
CA GLY A 525 2.68 14.29 1.99
C GLY A 525 2.52 15.18 0.77
N THR A 526 1.76 16.28 0.84
CA THR A 526 1.62 17.21 -0.30
C THR A 526 2.96 17.82 -0.72
N LYS A 527 3.85 18.14 0.24
CA LYS A 527 5.21 18.60 -0.09
C LYS A 527 6.01 17.53 -0.82
N GLU A 528 5.89 16.28 -0.41
CA GLU A 528 6.58 15.14 -1.01
C GLU A 528 6.10 14.89 -2.44
N ILE A 529 4.80 14.86 -2.71
CA ILE A 529 4.28 14.61 -4.07
C ILE A 529 4.74 15.72 -5.03
N LEU A 530 4.75 16.98 -4.57
CA LEU A 530 5.21 18.11 -5.35
C LEU A 530 6.72 18.04 -5.61
N LYS A 531 7.51 17.62 -4.62
CA LYS A 531 8.95 17.37 -4.78
C LYS A 531 9.25 16.22 -5.74
N ALA A 532 8.43 15.17 -5.73
CA ALA A 532 8.52 14.05 -6.66
C ALA A 532 8.12 14.40 -8.10
N GLY A 533 7.58 15.61 -8.32
CA GLY A 533 7.27 16.14 -9.65
C GLY A 533 5.82 15.95 -10.08
N TRP A 534 4.93 15.45 -9.21
CA TRP A 534 3.50 15.36 -9.52
C TRP A 534 2.92 16.76 -9.72
N ARG A 535 2.23 16.97 -10.85
CA ARG A 535 1.59 18.22 -11.26
C ARG A 535 0.28 17.92 -11.97
N ALA A 536 -0.60 18.92 -12.05
CA ALA A 536 -1.84 18.89 -12.83
C ALA A 536 -2.17 20.30 -13.35
N ASP A 537 -3.05 20.39 -14.35
CA ASP A 537 -3.54 21.66 -14.89
C ASP A 537 -4.57 22.35 -13.97
N GLY A 538 -5.16 21.59 -13.04
CA GLY A 538 -6.01 22.09 -11.96
C GLY A 538 -6.12 21.06 -10.84
N ALA A 539 -6.45 21.52 -9.63
CA ALA A 539 -6.61 20.66 -8.47
C ALA A 539 -7.84 21.00 -7.63
N ILE A 540 -8.53 19.99 -7.11
CA ILE A 540 -9.56 20.15 -6.08
C ILE A 540 -9.01 19.57 -4.77
N VAL A 541 -8.99 20.37 -3.71
CA VAL A 541 -8.68 19.93 -2.36
C VAL A 541 -10.00 19.56 -1.68
N VAL A 542 -10.18 18.27 -1.37
CA VAL A 542 -11.51 17.72 -1.07
C VAL A 542 -11.96 17.86 0.40
N GLU A 543 -11.51 18.94 1.04
CA GLU A 543 -11.80 19.28 2.44
C GLU A 543 -13.28 19.65 2.64
N PRO A 544 -13.82 19.51 3.86
CA PRO A 544 -15.24 19.74 4.13
C PRO A 544 -15.57 21.23 4.17
N THR A 545 -15.93 21.78 3.01
CA THR A 545 -16.38 23.18 2.87
C THR A 545 -17.87 23.38 3.17
N LEU A 546 -18.57 22.32 3.60
CA LEU A 546 -20.03 22.33 3.78
C LEU A 546 -20.76 22.72 2.49
N GLU A 547 -20.29 22.19 1.36
CA GLU A 547 -20.87 22.38 0.03
C GLU A 547 -20.80 23.83 -0.50
N THR A 548 -19.78 24.58 -0.07
CA THR A 548 -19.40 25.88 -0.63
C THR A 548 -18.10 25.79 -1.44
N ILE A 549 -17.86 26.74 -2.33
CA ILE A 549 -16.62 26.82 -3.12
C ILE A 549 -15.64 27.72 -2.37
N ALA A 550 -14.68 27.12 -1.68
CA ALA A 550 -13.65 27.86 -0.98
C ALA A 550 -12.52 28.26 -1.94
N HIS A 551 -12.48 29.56 -2.25
CA HIS A 551 -11.54 30.17 -3.20
C HIS A 551 -10.38 30.89 -2.50
N ALA A 552 -10.45 31.04 -1.18
CA ALA A 552 -9.41 31.69 -0.39
C ALA A 552 -9.39 31.12 1.03
N HIS A 553 -8.23 31.13 1.67
CA HIS A 553 -8.12 30.84 3.08
C HIS A 553 -6.97 31.59 3.77
N LYS A 554 -7.09 31.79 5.09
CA LYS A 554 -6.04 32.44 5.87
C LYS A 554 -4.79 31.56 5.97
N GLY A 555 -3.65 32.21 6.13
CA GLY A 555 -2.38 31.60 6.48
C GLY A 555 -2.09 31.72 7.97
N MET A 556 -0.91 31.27 8.38
CA MET A 556 -0.44 31.32 9.76
C MET A 556 1.06 31.61 9.81
N THR A 557 1.49 32.46 10.74
CA THR A 557 2.91 32.66 11.08
C THR A 557 3.08 32.67 12.59
N TRP A 558 3.99 31.83 13.09
CA TRP A 558 4.37 31.83 14.50
C TRP A 558 5.73 32.51 14.67
N LEU A 559 5.76 33.49 15.58
CA LEU A 559 6.97 34.19 15.98
C LEU A 559 7.31 33.88 17.43
N GLU A 560 8.58 33.60 17.70
CA GLU A 560 9.13 33.53 19.05
C GLU A 560 9.88 34.84 19.37
N ILE A 561 9.55 35.43 20.52
CA ILE A 561 10.12 36.68 21.04
C ILE A 561 10.73 36.42 22.41
N GLU A 562 11.97 36.81 22.65
CA GLU A 562 12.62 36.66 23.96
C GLU A 562 13.13 38.01 24.47
N ILE A 563 12.50 38.51 25.54
CA ILE A 563 12.93 39.70 26.28
C ILE A 563 13.89 39.28 27.38
N LEU A 564 14.99 40.02 27.52
CA LEU A 564 16.10 39.70 28.41
C LEU A 564 16.14 40.64 29.61
N GLY A 565 16.42 40.06 30.77
CA GLY A 565 16.63 40.70 32.05
C GLY A 565 17.97 40.31 32.65
N VAL A 566 18.09 40.48 33.97
CA VAL A 566 19.26 40.12 34.76
C VAL A 566 18.76 39.47 36.05
N ALA A 567 19.18 38.23 36.29
CA ALA A 567 18.83 37.53 37.52
C ALA A 567 19.53 38.16 38.71
N ALA A 568 18.77 38.40 39.77
CA ALA A 568 19.24 38.88 41.06
C ALA A 568 18.30 38.39 42.16
N HIS A 569 18.76 38.39 43.41
CA HIS A 569 17.90 38.09 44.55
C HIS A 569 16.74 39.11 44.62
N GLY A 570 15.52 38.67 44.95
CA GLY A 570 14.32 39.51 44.91
C GLY A 570 14.38 40.78 45.79
N SER A 571 15.20 40.76 46.84
CA SER A 571 15.45 41.93 47.70
C SER A 571 16.54 42.90 47.19
N ARG A 572 17.13 42.63 46.02
CA ARG A 572 18.21 43.43 45.40
C ARG A 572 17.73 44.06 44.08
N PRO A 573 16.82 45.05 44.14
CA PRO A 573 16.27 45.67 42.94
C PRO A 573 17.33 46.35 42.06
N ASP A 574 18.41 46.86 42.65
CA ASP A 574 19.48 47.54 41.93
C ASP A 574 20.38 46.59 41.11
N ASP A 575 20.38 45.29 41.44
CA ASP A 575 21.21 44.26 40.81
C ASP A 575 20.46 43.50 39.68
N GLY A 576 19.12 43.64 39.63
CA GLY A 576 18.25 42.87 38.76
C GLY A 576 17.60 43.68 37.65
N VAL A 577 17.18 42.99 36.58
CA VAL A 577 16.30 43.55 35.55
C VAL A 577 15.20 42.55 35.29
N ASP A 578 13.95 42.94 35.53
CA ASP A 578 12.80 42.06 35.43
C ASP A 578 12.35 41.87 33.98
N ALA A 579 12.72 40.76 33.35
CA ALA A 579 12.30 40.45 31.99
C ALA A 579 10.78 40.31 31.82
N ILE A 580 10.06 39.87 32.86
CA ILE A 580 8.59 39.70 32.80
C ILE A 580 7.94 41.08 32.76
N LEU A 581 8.32 42.00 33.65
CA LEU A 581 7.79 43.36 33.62
C LEU A 581 8.14 44.08 32.31
N LEU A 582 9.36 43.89 31.79
CA LEU A 582 9.75 44.46 30.50
C LEU A 582 8.92 43.92 29.33
N SER A 583 8.49 42.65 29.38
CA SER A 583 7.61 42.07 28.34
C SER A 583 6.26 42.80 28.21
N GLY A 584 5.79 43.44 29.29
CA GLY A 584 4.56 44.24 29.28
C GLY A 584 4.58 45.41 28.28
N TYR A 585 5.75 46.02 28.06
CA TYR A 585 5.90 47.06 27.03
C TYR A 585 5.69 46.51 25.62
N PHE A 586 6.19 45.31 25.35
CA PHE A 586 6.01 44.64 24.07
C PHE A 586 4.56 44.23 23.85
N LEU A 587 3.92 43.60 24.82
CA LEU A 587 2.52 43.18 24.72
C LEU A 587 1.57 44.37 24.51
N THR A 588 1.83 45.50 25.18
CA THR A 588 1.06 46.74 24.99
C THR A 588 1.21 47.27 23.57
N ALA A 589 2.45 47.36 23.07
CA ALA A 589 2.71 47.81 21.70
C ALA A 589 2.13 46.85 20.64
N LEU A 590 2.14 45.55 20.92
CA LEU A 590 1.54 44.53 20.06
C LEU A 590 0.00 44.66 20.01
N LYS A 591 -0.64 45.01 21.14
CA LYS A 591 -2.07 45.29 21.20
C LYS A 591 -2.45 46.54 20.39
N GLU A 592 -1.61 47.57 20.40
CA GLU A 592 -1.78 48.74 19.53
C GLU A 592 -1.60 48.38 18.05
N TYR A 593 -0.58 47.56 17.74
CA TYR A 593 -0.30 47.09 16.38
C TYR A 593 -1.45 46.26 15.78
N GLU A 594 -2.16 45.46 16.58
CA GLU A 594 -3.34 44.68 16.15
C GLU A 594 -4.37 45.55 15.39
N SER A 595 -4.54 46.81 15.78
CA SER A 595 -5.49 47.72 15.12
C SER A 595 -5.04 48.20 13.74
N SER A 596 -3.77 48.01 13.40
CA SER A 596 -3.18 48.35 12.08
C SER A 596 -3.11 47.16 11.13
N LEU A 597 -3.56 45.97 11.56
CA LEU A 597 -3.57 44.78 10.73
C LEU A 597 -4.47 44.97 9.50
N PRO A 598 -4.04 44.47 8.33
CA PRO A 598 -4.78 44.65 7.08
C PRO A 598 -6.10 43.86 7.08
N GLU A 599 -6.99 44.28 6.20
CA GLU A 599 -8.30 43.69 5.99
C GLU A 599 -8.49 43.34 4.51
N ASP A 600 -8.93 42.11 4.26
CA ASP A 600 -9.25 41.58 2.94
C ASP A 600 -10.77 41.57 2.74
N SER A 601 -11.24 41.74 1.50
CA SER A 601 -12.67 41.79 1.20
C SER A 601 -13.39 40.46 1.42
N ASP A 602 -12.69 39.33 1.26
CA ASP A 602 -13.25 37.99 1.38
C ASP A 602 -12.81 37.30 2.69
N LEU A 603 -11.53 37.42 3.07
CA LEU A 603 -10.97 36.81 4.29
C LEU A 603 -11.19 37.65 5.56
N GLY A 604 -11.63 38.90 5.42
CA GLY A 604 -11.77 39.83 6.52
C GLY A 604 -10.41 40.25 7.10
N ARG A 605 -10.43 40.69 8.36
CA ARG A 605 -9.22 41.23 9.01
C ARG A 605 -8.25 40.13 9.44
N ALA A 606 -6.96 40.35 9.19
CA ALA A 606 -5.90 39.58 9.81
C ALA A 606 -5.96 39.73 11.35
N SER A 607 -5.49 38.72 12.06
CA SER A 607 -5.46 38.75 13.53
C SER A 607 -4.12 38.31 14.07
N LEU A 608 -3.85 38.70 15.31
CA LEU A 608 -2.70 38.22 16.06
C LEU A 608 -3.14 37.89 17.49
N HIS A 609 -2.43 36.98 18.14
CA HIS A 609 -2.54 36.79 19.58
C HIS A 609 -1.24 36.25 20.17
N ALA A 610 -0.98 36.59 21.43
CA ALA A 610 0.12 35.99 22.19
C ALA A 610 -0.35 34.64 22.74
N SER A 611 0.10 33.55 22.12
CA SER A 611 -0.38 32.19 22.41
C SER A 611 0.29 31.58 23.65
N LEU A 612 1.57 31.86 23.87
CA LEU A 612 2.33 31.36 25.02
C LEU A 612 3.22 32.45 25.62
N ILE A 613 3.36 32.47 26.95
CA ILE A 613 4.33 33.30 27.68
C ILE A 613 4.96 32.50 28.81
N LYS A 614 6.30 32.55 28.92
CA LYS A 614 7.07 31.88 29.98
C LYS A 614 8.24 32.75 30.41
N GLY A 615 8.29 33.10 31.70
CA GLY A 615 9.40 33.85 32.28
C GLY A 615 9.55 33.54 33.77
N GLY A 616 10.77 33.72 34.29
CA GLY A 616 11.10 33.40 35.68
C GLY A 616 11.33 31.90 35.94
N ILE A 617 11.97 31.61 37.07
CA ILE A 617 12.29 30.24 37.52
C ILE A 617 11.69 30.01 38.92
N GLU A 618 11.78 31.00 39.80
CA GLU A 618 11.33 30.95 41.19
C GLU A 618 10.92 32.36 41.67
N PRO A 619 10.09 32.50 42.72
CA PRO A 619 9.57 33.80 43.15
C PRO A 619 10.60 34.70 43.85
N ASN A 620 11.72 34.14 44.31
CA ASN A 620 12.72 34.87 45.10
C ASN A 620 13.84 35.48 44.24
N SER A 621 13.70 35.45 42.91
CA SER A 621 14.72 35.91 41.98
C SER A 621 14.09 36.74 40.85
N TYR A 622 14.77 37.82 40.43
CA TYR A 622 14.39 38.58 39.24
C TYR A 622 14.51 37.70 37.99
N PRO A 623 13.53 37.70 37.08
CA PRO A 623 13.54 36.84 35.90
C PRO A 623 14.55 37.34 34.86
N ALA A 624 15.56 36.52 34.55
CA ALA A 624 16.57 36.85 33.53
C ALA A 624 16.06 36.77 32.09
N SER A 625 14.94 36.09 31.83
CA SER A 625 14.31 36.05 30.51
C SER A 625 12.81 35.85 30.59
N CYS A 626 12.12 36.32 29.55
CA CYS A 626 10.72 36.07 29.29
C CYS A 626 10.52 35.80 27.80
N LYS A 627 10.12 34.58 27.47
CA LYS A 627 9.87 34.10 26.10
C LYS A 627 8.37 34.09 25.81
N MET A 628 7.99 34.55 24.63
CA MET A 628 6.62 34.62 24.15
C MET A 628 6.51 34.00 22.75
N THR A 629 5.40 33.30 22.49
CA THR A 629 5.01 32.88 21.14
C THR A 629 3.83 33.73 20.71
N ILE A 630 3.94 34.36 19.54
CA ILE A 630 2.90 35.16 18.92
C ILE A 630 2.45 34.45 17.65
N GLU A 631 1.16 34.16 17.53
CA GLU A 631 0.57 33.67 16.30
C GLU A 631 -0.08 34.82 15.53
N PHE A 632 0.21 34.88 14.24
CA PHE A 632 -0.46 35.73 13.27
C PHE A 632 -1.32 34.85 12.36
N ARG A 633 -2.61 35.13 12.26
CA ARG A 633 -3.48 34.64 11.20
C ARG A 633 -3.41 35.61 10.04
N THR A 634 -2.76 35.17 8.97
CA THR A 634 -2.34 36.03 7.86
C THR A 634 -3.32 35.98 6.70
N ILE A 635 -3.37 37.07 5.94
CA ILE A 635 -4.10 37.21 4.67
C ILE A 635 -3.09 37.54 3.55
N PRO A 636 -3.45 37.47 2.25
CA PRO A 636 -2.50 37.65 1.14
C PRO A 636 -1.68 38.95 1.18
N ALA A 637 -2.19 40.00 1.81
CA ALA A 637 -1.47 41.26 2.00
C ALA A 637 -0.26 41.18 2.96
N GLN A 638 -0.10 40.08 3.71
CA GLN A 638 0.97 39.89 4.69
C GLN A 638 1.96 38.80 4.28
N THR A 639 3.24 39.08 4.48
CA THR A 639 4.32 38.08 4.37
C THR A 639 4.97 37.85 5.73
N LYS A 640 5.59 36.68 5.93
CA LYS A 640 6.33 36.39 7.17
C LYS A 640 7.50 37.38 7.37
N GLU A 641 8.15 37.80 6.28
CA GLU A 641 9.21 38.82 6.31
C GLU A 641 8.67 40.19 6.73
N GLY A 642 7.48 40.57 6.23
CA GLY A 642 6.82 41.81 6.62
C GLY A 642 6.46 41.82 8.11
N ILE A 643 5.82 40.76 8.59
CA ILE A 643 5.47 40.62 10.02
C ILE A 643 6.73 40.65 10.89
N LEU A 644 7.80 39.98 10.46
CA LEU A 644 9.08 40.00 11.18
C LEU A 644 9.69 41.41 11.21
N ALA A 645 9.60 42.16 10.12
CA ALA A 645 10.05 43.55 10.05
C ALA A 645 9.24 44.45 11.00
N ASP A 646 7.91 44.35 10.99
CA ASP A 646 7.02 45.15 11.84
C ASP A 646 7.29 44.88 13.33
N VAL A 647 7.47 43.62 13.72
CA VAL A 647 7.79 43.24 15.09
C VAL A 647 9.18 43.73 15.50
N ASN A 648 10.17 43.66 14.61
CA ASN A 648 11.50 44.22 14.87
C ASN A 648 11.44 45.74 15.08
N ASP A 649 10.63 46.45 14.30
CA ASP A 649 10.44 47.88 14.44
C ASP A 649 9.76 48.25 15.76
N ILE A 650 8.77 47.47 16.20
CA ILE A 650 8.14 47.62 17.53
C ILE A 650 9.20 47.45 18.63
N LEU A 651 9.98 46.38 18.60
CA LEU A 651 11.04 46.10 19.58
C LEU A 651 12.12 47.20 19.59
N ALA A 652 12.52 47.69 18.41
CA ALA A 652 13.49 48.76 18.29
C ALA A 652 12.98 50.09 18.85
N LYS A 653 11.69 50.42 18.65
CA LYS A 653 11.05 51.61 19.25
C LYS A 653 11.00 51.50 20.77
N ILE A 654 10.66 50.33 21.32
CA ILE A 654 10.64 50.10 22.77
C ILE A 654 12.05 50.24 23.35
N LYS A 655 13.06 49.63 22.71
CA LYS A 655 14.47 49.73 23.13
C LYS A 655 14.99 51.17 23.22
N LYS A 656 14.50 52.07 22.37
CA LYS A 656 14.86 53.50 22.43
C LYS A 656 14.20 54.24 23.60
N ARG A 657 13.01 53.81 24.04
CA ARG A 657 12.21 54.49 25.09
C ARG A 657 12.43 53.93 26.49
N VAL A 658 12.67 52.63 26.61
CA VAL A 658 12.72 51.91 27.89
C VAL A 658 14.17 51.57 28.23
N VAL A 659 14.68 52.18 29.30
CA VAL A 659 16.05 51.94 29.79
C VAL A 659 16.19 50.47 30.19
N GLY A 660 17.30 49.84 29.78
CA GLY A 660 17.60 48.44 30.12
C GLY A 660 16.88 47.40 29.25
N PHE A 661 16.01 47.80 28.32
CA PHE A 661 15.30 46.86 27.46
C PHE A 661 16.25 46.16 26.47
N LYS A 662 16.43 44.85 26.65
CA LYS A 662 17.21 43.97 25.77
C LYS A 662 16.33 42.82 25.31
N TYR A 663 16.57 42.34 24.10
CA TYR A 663 15.84 41.22 23.52
C TYR A 663 16.73 40.43 22.57
N ARG A 664 16.41 39.16 22.35
CA ARG A 664 17.00 38.39 21.24
C ARG A 664 16.21 38.67 19.95
N PRO A 665 16.87 38.64 18.78
CA PRO A 665 16.17 38.80 17.52
C PRO A 665 14.96 37.85 17.41
N PRO A 666 13.78 38.36 17.02
CA PRO A 666 12.59 37.53 16.85
C PRO A 666 12.82 36.46 15.78
N GLN A 667 12.21 35.29 15.96
CA GLN A 667 12.39 34.15 15.05
C GLN A 667 11.05 33.63 14.54
N VAL A 668 10.96 33.35 13.24
CA VAL A 668 9.82 32.59 12.68
C VAL A 668 10.03 31.13 12.99
N VAL A 669 9.12 30.54 13.78
CA VAL A 669 9.19 29.12 14.17
C VAL A 669 8.28 28.24 13.34
N ALA A 670 7.21 28.80 12.75
CA ALA A 670 6.36 28.11 11.78
C ALA A 670 5.71 29.11 10.81
N HIS A 671 5.47 28.70 9.57
CA HIS A 671 4.77 29.50 8.57
C HIS A 671 4.01 28.62 7.57
N LYS A 672 2.75 29.00 7.34
CA LYS A 672 1.84 28.45 6.32
C LYS A 672 1.25 29.64 5.54
N ALA A 673 1.48 29.72 4.23
CA ALA A 673 1.05 30.87 3.42
C ALA A 673 -0.48 30.95 3.31
N PRO A 674 -1.07 32.16 3.23
CA PRO A 674 -2.47 32.32 2.84
C PRO A 674 -2.67 31.89 1.37
N PHE A 675 -3.91 31.63 1.00
CA PHE A 675 -4.29 31.18 -0.35
C PHE A 675 -5.42 32.04 -0.90
N GLU A 676 -5.36 32.34 -2.19
CA GLU A 676 -6.44 32.98 -2.95
C GLU A 676 -6.37 32.58 -4.43
N ILE A 677 -7.53 32.32 -5.04
CA ILE A 677 -7.69 32.22 -6.48
C ILE A 677 -8.90 33.07 -6.92
N ALA A 678 -8.75 33.78 -8.04
CA ALA A 678 -9.82 34.65 -8.54
C ALA A 678 -11.10 33.86 -8.87
N LYS A 679 -12.25 34.44 -8.50
CA LYS A 679 -13.59 33.86 -8.74
C LYS A 679 -13.90 33.66 -10.23
N ASP A 680 -13.27 34.43 -11.11
CA ASP A 680 -13.40 34.36 -12.57
C ASP A 680 -12.28 33.56 -13.26
N HIS A 681 -11.33 33.01 -12.49
CA HIS A 681 -10.28 32.15 -13.04
C HIS A 681 -10.92 30.96 -13.80
N PRO A 682 -10.39 30.55 -14.97
CA PRO A 682 -11.01 29.51 -15.80
C PRO A 682 -11.29 28.19 -15.06
N PHE A 683 -10.36 27.77 -14.19
CA PHE A 683 -10.55 26.57 -13.36
C PHE A 683 -11.67 26.77 -12.32
N THR A 684 -11.69 27.90 -11.60
CA THR A 684 -12.75 28.25 -10.64
C THR A 684 -14.12 28.23 -11.30
N ARG A 685 -14.23 28.76 -12.53
CA ARG A 685 -15.49 28.75 -13.29
C ARG A 685 -15.92 27.34 -13.68
N CYS A 686 -14.97 26.44 -13.95
CA CYS A 686 -15.25 25.03 -14.21
C CYS A 686 -15.86 24.35 -12.98
N VAL A 687 -15.27 24.56 -11.79
CA VAL A 687 -15.83 24.03 -10.53
C VAL A 687 -17.21 24.63 -10.24
N TYR A 688 -17.37 25.94 -10.41
CA TYR A 688 -18.66 26.63 -10.26
C TYR A 688 -19.75 26.01 -11.14
N ASN A 689 -19.46 25.76 -12.42
CA ASN A 689 -20.40 25.11 -13.33
C ASN A 689 -20.69 23.66 -12.94
N ALA A 690 -19.67 22.89 -12.50
CA ALA A 690 -19.82 21.51 -12.06
C ALA A 690 -20.76 21.40 -10.84
N THR A 691 -20.64 22.30 -9.86
CA THR A 691 -21.59 22.38 -8.74
C THR A 691 -23.01 22.69 -9.24
N GLY A 692 -23.16 23.62 -10.19
CA GLY A 692 -24.47 23.95 -10.78
C GLY A 692 -25.16 22.76 -11.43
N LYS A 693 -24.42 21.88 -12.10
CA LYS A 693 -24.97 20.67 -12.73
C LYS A 693 -25.52 19.68 -11.70
N VAL A 694 -24.91 19.59 -10.52
CA VAL A 694 -25.26 18.59 -9.49
C VAL A 694 -26.33 19.11 -8.53
N TYR A 695 -26.20 20.37 -8.11
CA TYR A 695 -27.10 21.00 -7.13
C TYR A 695 -28.29 21.72 -7.79
N GLY A 696 -28.30 21.83 -9.12
CA GLY A 696 -29.31 22.58 -9.89
C GLY A 696 -29.05 24.10 -9.94
N ASN A 697 -28.29 24.63 -8.97
CA ASN A 697 -27.72 25.97 -8.99
C ASN A 697 -26.27 25.93 -8.49
N PRO A 698 -25.37 26.78 -9.00
CA PRO A 698 -23.99 26.81 -8.51
C PRO A 698 -23.88 27.13 -7.03
N CYS A 699 -22.92 26.49 -6.35
CA CYS A 699 -22.63 26.74 -4.95
C CYS A 699 -22.04 28.14 -4.74
N MET A 700 -22.20 28.65 -3.52
CA MET A 700 -21.70 29.96 -3.12
C MET A 700 -20.17 29.94 -2.94
N PHE A 701 -19.51 31.06 -3.26
CA PHE A 701 -18.11 31.26 -2.89
C PHE A 701 -17.97 31.57 -1.40
N GLN A 702 -16.94 31.02 -0.78
CA GLN A 702 -16.58 31.27 0.61
C GLN A 702 -15.07 31.49 0.73
N ALA A 703 -14.66 32.22 1.77
CA ALA A 703 -13.30 32.26 2.27
C ALA A 703 -13.23 31.52 3.61
N LEU A 704 -12.16 30.75 3.83
CA LEU A 704 -11.99 29.93 5.03
C LEU A 704 -11.01 30.58 6.03
N ASP A 705 -11.33 30.48 7.31
CA ASP A 705 -10.39 30.77 8.39
C ASP A 705 -9.30 29.69 8.59
N PRO A 706 -9.58 28.38 8.51
CA PRO A 706 -8.53 27.36 8.59
C PRO A 706 -7.64 27.33 7.34
N TRP A 707 -6.43 26.81 7.50
CA TRP A 707 -5.48 26.61 6.40
C TRP A 707 -5.70 25.23 5.77
N THR A 708 -5.39 25.07 4.47
CA THR A 708 -5.43 23.78 3.78
C THR A 708 -4.23 23.63 2.83
N ASP A 709 -4.00 22.43 2.34
CA ASP A 709 -2.96 22.12 1.33
C ASP A 709 -3.15 22.84 -0.01
N ALA A 710 -4.28 23.53 -0.25
CA ALA A 710 -4.50 24.34 -1.46
C ALA A 710 -3.41 25.40 -1.66
N ALA A 711 -2.88 25.99 -0.58
CA ALA A 711 -1.76 26.92 -0.64
C ALA A 711 -0.50 26.28 -1.23
N LEU A 712 -0.17 25.04 -0.85
CA LEU A 712 1.02 24.35 -1.35
C LEU A 712 0.92 24.05 -2.85
N LEU A 713 -0.27 23.64 -3.31
CA LEU A 713 -0.53 23.39 -4.72
C LEU A 713 -0.46 24.70 -5.54
N HIS A 714 -1.03 25.78 -5.00
CA HIS A 714 -1.00 27.09 -5.62
C HIS A 714 0.43 27.65 -5.75
N ASP A 715 1.22 27.57 -4.69
CA ASP A 715 2.63 27.98 -4.68
C ASP A 715 3.47 27.17 -5.70
N ALA A 716 3.06 25.93 -5.99
CA ALA A 716 3.66 25.09 -7.03
C ALA A 716 3.16 25.38 -8.45
N GLY A 717 2.29 26.38 -8.63
CA GLY A 717 1.74 26.82 -9.90
C GLY A 717 0.51 26.02 -10.38
N ILE A 718 -0.13 25.25 -9.50
CA ILE A 718 -1.35 24.48 -9.83
C ILE A 718 -2.57 25.28 -9.34
N PRO A 719 -3.46 25.75 -10.24
CA PRO A 719 -4.71 26.37 -9.82
C PRO A 719 -5.56 25.39 -8.99
N SER A 720 -5.82 25.73 -7.74
CA SER A 720 -6.54 24.86 -6.79
C SER A 720 -7.86 25.49 -6.34
N ILE A 721 -8.83 24.67 -5.95
CA ILE A 721 -10.07 25.07 -5.26
C ILE A 721 -10.32 24.09 -4.13
N VAL A 722 -10.80 24.58 -2.99
CA VAL A 722 -11.23 23.72 -1.89
C VAL A 722 -12.74 23.51 -1.98
N PHE A 723 -13.19 22.25 -1.99
CA PHE A 723 -14.61 21.91 -2.07
C PHE A 723 -14.87 20.50 -1.54
N GLY A 724 -15.88 20.34 -0.69
CA GLY A 724 -16.26 19.03 -0.19
C GLY A 724 -17.57 18.99 0.58
N GLN A 725 -17.73 17.85 1.25
CA GLN A 725 -18.95 17.39 1.92
C GLN A 725 -19.39 18.28 3.11
N SER A 726 -20.67 18.13 3.46
CA SER A 726 -21.33 18.69 4.63
C SER A 726 -21.42 17.68 5.78
N GLY A 727 -21.13 18.16 6.98
CA GLY A 727 -21.22 17.39 8.22
C GLY A 727 -21.10 18.27 9.45
N ALA A 728 -20.77 17.67 10.59
CA ALA A 728 -20.36 18.41 11.77
C ALA A 728 -19.38 17.61 12.64
N GLY A 729 -18.77 18.30 13.60
CA GLY A 729 -17.96 17.67 14.64
C GLY A 729 -16.48 17.53 14.30
N LEU A 730 -15.92 18.40 13.44
CA LEU A 730 -14.48 18.51 13.19
C LEU A 730 -13.72 18.50 14.51
N HIS A 731 -12.77 17.57 14.63
CA HIS A 731 -11.90 17.36 15.81
C HIS A 731 -12.64 17.11 17.14
N SER A 732 -13.95 16.84 17.09
CA SER A 732 -14.78 16.55 18.28
C SER A 732 -14.90 15.05 18.55
N GLU A 733 -15.54 14.69 19.67
CA GLU A 733 -15.88 13.31 20.04
C GLU A 733 -17.01 12.70 19.21
N TYR A 734 -17.73 13.50 18.42
CA TYR A 734 -18.83 13.03 17.58
C TYR A 734 -18.78 13.70 16.21
N GLU A 735 -17.96 13.12 15.34
CA GLU A 735 -17.81 13.55 13.95
C GLU A 735 -18.72 12.72 13.03
N TRP A 736 -19.37 13.40 12.09
CA TRP A 736 -20.22 12.75 11.09
C TRP A 736 -20.30 13.55 9.79
N VAL A 737 -20.61 12.82 8.71
CA VAL A 737 -20.85 13.37 7.37
C VAL A 737 -22.23 12.93 6.85
N ASP A 738 -22.93 13.82 6.14
CA ASP A 738 -24.23 13.53 5.52
C ASP A 738 -24.06 12.68 4.25
N VAL A 739 -24.82 11.58 4.15
CA VAL A 739 -24.71 10.62 3.03
C VAL A 739 -25.03 11.26 1.68
N GLU A 740 -26.08 12.08 1.61
CA GLU A 740 -26.44 12.75 0.36
C GLU A 740 -25.38 13.78 -0.03
N SER A 741 -24.68 14.35 0.95
CA SER A 741 -23.55 15.24 0.68
C SER A 741 -22.34 14.52 0.11
N ILE A 742 -21.98 13.33 0.61
CA ILE A 742 -20.90 12.51 0.01
C ILE A 742 -21.19 12.25 -1.48
N GLN A 743 -22.42 11.82 -1.78
CA GLN A 743 -22.86 11.52 -3.14
C GLN A 743 -22.88 12.76 -4.05
N ARG A 744 -23.22 13.93 -3.51
CA ARG A 744 -23.16 15.19 -4.27
C ARG A 744 -21.71 15.64 -4.52
N THR A 745 -20.82 15.54 -3.52
CA THR A 745 -19.38 15.83 -3.70
C THR A 745 -18.79 14.95 -4.79
N GLU A 746 -19.07 13.66 -4.73
CA GLU A 746 -18.72 12.68 -5.75
C GLU A 746 -19.26 13.07 -7.15
N GLY A 747 -20.51 13.50 -7.23
CA GLY A 747 -21.15 13.98 -8.45
C GLY A 747 -20.43 15.21 -9.03
N VAL A 748 -20.01 16.15 -8.17
CA VAL A 748 -19.29 17.37 -8.60
C VAL A 748 -17.91 17.01 -9.15
N ILE A 749 -17.16 16.15 -8.46
CA ILE A 749 -15.86 15.68 -8.94
C ILE A 749 -16.03 14.95 -10.29
N SER A 750 -17.06 14.11 -10.42
CA SER A 750 -17.34 13.38 -11.67
C SER A 750 -17.68 14.33 -12.83
N ALA A 751 -18.50 15.36 -12.59
CA ALA A 751 -18.83 16.38 -13.59
C ALA A 751 -17.60 17.23 -13.96
N LEU A 752 -16.76 17.55 -12.98
CA LEU A 752 -15.51 18.29 -13.19
C LEU A 752 -14.52 17.50 -14.04
N ILE A 753 -14.37 16.20 -13.80
CA ILE A 753 -13.53 15.32 -14.64
C ILE A 753 -14.00 15.36 -16.09
N GLN A 754 -15.31 15.24 -16.34
CA GLN A 754 -15.85 15.26 -17.70
C GLN A 754 -15.61 16.60 -18.40
N ASP A 755 -15.87 17.72 -17.72
CA ASP A 755 -15.79 19.05 -18.33
C ASP A 755 -14.34 19.55 -18.47
N PHE A 756 -13.49 19.27 -17.49
CA PHE A 756 -12.12 19.80 -17.45
C PHE A 756 -11.14 18.90 -18.19
N CYS A 757 -11.24 17.59 -18.03
CA CYS A 757 -10.32 16.65 -18.67
C CYS A 757 -10.65 16.40 -20.14
N GLY A 758 -11.87 16.74 -20.58
CA GLY A 758 -12.29 16.71 -21.99
C GLY A 758 -12.76 15.34 -22.45
#